data_AF-B5EIH1-F1
#
_entry.id   AF-B5EIH1-F1
#
_cell.length_a   1.000
_cell.length_b   1.000
_cell.length_c   1.000
_cell.angle_alpha   90.00
_cell.angle_beta   90.00
_cell.angle_gamma   90.00
#
_symmetry.space_group_name_H-M   'P 1'
#
loop_
_entity.id
_entity.type
_entity.pdbx_description
1 polymer ?
#
loop_
_entity_poly.entity_id
_entity_poly.type
_entity_poly.pdbx_seq_one_letter_code
_entity_poly.pdbx_strand_id
1 'polypeptide(L)'
;MAKGTYMHLWASFAILALSILSNPLESHAQQSQYPISCDECHRMPPLDSPYRNPDTGGFTGNHETHNPPSIASKQSCEKCHAGSGSFLTSHRDGFINMTSNINSSAHPLRSVYNKPRFFNQTTLPTLQTCSNVNCHFETTTPAWGRAAYSSPSDCDKCHQAAPSDGNHPVGAQKHAQYYGTTTSSCAKCHPDHTGEPAPFGHATSAGNRTLSVRFAALPNNGFGRYTGNVAYPYYLPSKNAARSGTCRNTYCHSPGTKPAGSSADPNKSAAWGGTLDCTGCHKGSVSGDYMNTGSHYAHVYGDGSAKSQISCVKCHAATAAADMAISDRSRHVNGQVEVAFDSSSNPTGGSYNGTLATPLSPSVKTPGSNYAVCQNLYCHGGNPVTWGGTVNCQDCHGGGSDADNFGGTFWSDGTTGKIKTAGEWDGTGHGRASGTYPSGTAAANFGVEAKQCEYCHDAGVGHAQASNAFRLRNYSTAAWGRNAVCQNCHGAGSAGVTVGSHLKNSSRKVGSDHYGAKHSNSKNGGQFCWDCHDGHGDTNAYMIHNSVASTSDRTTGAPATTAATSFTAFATGTDYARGAAPYNGICQVCHDSTVNHYTATSGDSHNPGTRCTSCHTHTGPNSSNAFPGSESAGGAPCLGCHATGFANMRTNASYHHYMQNDTATYSNSATPSATDTNRRCLMCHVDHNIFRPDMNAGGARAKNLRTGAIDAVSASVGFTNSDFDNALASGGVCVSCHTNQQTKNSTNRKGNGTTVTPRVTKSEYAGSAHNYAVAGGAFSDASRVNANCIKCHNAQNGETSLKGNFGNHDGTASSILGALGGTLTDPYEAGLCYRCHSNAADAVGGTKKTANARDWYGAVTTMSSRATAIFQSFQKANKHQVDLPAYSGKHKPNAVDESRAYISNAANKHVDCSDCHNPHTATAANPTKGAMGANPTNSTGNWTAPTAWADVSVAGGDDEYKICFRCHSGYNTGLSSWSSAWTDLGKEFSTGNKSYHWIEGDRGAAKADTTYGNFNKTYIYKMMPRYNGFTDAQLRTVRMRCSDCHGSDNAENNPNGPHGSSYARMLKVPAGSPYTTWNSTSQVGGANVWCFNCHLPAFTNSGFSGSGSSLHTSKHSGSKGTCMDCHIKVPHGWQIPHLLKPYNMPANYPAENAAYNGTGTTSRSGIDLPLNSTNWGLSGKWTENSCGSHQNCSGN
;
A
#
# COMPACT_ATOMS: atom_id res chain seq x y z
N MET A 1 16.92 42.36 22.58
CA MET A 1 17.75 42.79 23.74
C MET A 1 16.86 42.81 24.98
N ALA A 2 17.29 42.56 26.22
CA ALA A 2 18.41 41.72 26.69
C ALA A 2 18.32 41.55 28.22
N LYS A 3 18.24 40.31 28.74
CA LYS A 3 18.32 39.92 30.18
C LYS A 3 17.15 40.46 31.04
N GLY A 4 16.73 39.87 32.16
CA GLY A 4 17.30 38.81 33.01
C GLY A 4 18.08 39.40 34.21
N THR A 5 18.06 38.85 35.43
CA THR A 5 17.40 37.62 35.95
C THR A 5 17.67 37.52 37.46
N TYR A 6 16.74 36.96 38.27
CA TYR A 6 17.02 36.30 39.58
C TYR A 6 17.63 37.21 40.71
N MET A 7 17.77 36.85 42.01
CA MET A 7 17.13 35.86 42.90
C MET A 7 17.35 36.23 44.39
N HIS A 8 16.40 35.83 45.26
CA HIS A 8 16.60 35.18 46.58
C HIS A 8 17.19 35.83 47.86
N LEU A 9 16.52 35.47 48.97
CA LEU A 9 16.99 34.99 50.29
C LEU A 9 17.53 35.94 51.40
N TRP A 10 16.82 35.88 52.55
CA TRP A 10 17.32 35.71 53.94
C TRP A 10 17.98 36.90 54.69
N ALA A 11 17.98 36.96 56.04
CA ALA A 11 17.17 36.29 57.08
C ALA A 11 17.35 36.96 58.48
N SER A 12 16.48 36.57 59.42
CA SER A 12 16.68 36.41 60.89
C SER A 12 17.42 37.45 61.76
N PHE A 13 16.80 37.78 62.90
CA PHE A 13 17.48 37.83 64.21
C PHE A 13 16.54 37.31 65.33
N ALA A 14 17.08 36.79 66.43
CA ALA A 14 16.32 36.09 67.48
C ALA A 14 17.09 36.01 68.83
N ILE A 15 16.42 35.49 69.88
CA ILE A 15 16.99 35.05 71.20
C ILE A 15 17.33 36.26 72.13
N LEU A 16 17.15 36.29 73.47
CA LEU A 16 17.20 35.27 74.55
C LEU A 16 16.15 35.48 75.70
N ALA A 17 16.05 34.52 76.63
CA ALA A 17 15.15 34.41 77.81
C ALA A 17 15.50 35.38 79.00
N LEU A 18 14.80 35.49 80.17
CA LEU A 18 13.86 34.64 80.98
C LEU A 18 12.83 35.58 81.73
N SER A 19 12.13 35.44 82.89
CA SER A 19 11.95 34.45 84.00
C SER A 19 10.74 34.72 84.96
N ILE A 20 10.01 33.66 85.36
CA ILE A 20 9.47 33.28 86.71
C ILE A 20 8.63 34.31 87.59
N LEU A 21 7.29 34.06 87.71
CA LEU A 21 6.30 34.27 88.84
C LEU A 21 5.61 35.64 89.28
N SER A 22 4.30 35.83 88.89
CA SER A 22 3.02 36.23 89.64
C SER A 22 2.62 37.61 90.34
N ASN A 23 1.48 38.24 89.88
CA ASN A 23 0.27 38.89 90.56
C ASN A 23 0.09 40.43 91.02
N PRO A 24 -1.17 41.03 91.22
CA PRO A 24 -1.58 42.50 91.01
C PRO A 24 -2.58 43.30 92.01
N LEU A 25 -2.98 44.63 91.81
CA LEU A 25 -4.35 45.35 92.02
C LEU A 25 -4.53 46.94 92.27
N GLU A 26 -5.80 47.50 92.45
CA GLU A 26 -6.34 48.94 92.26
C GLU A 26 -7.49 49.53 93.25
N SER A 27 -8.19 50.70 93.01
CA SER A 27 -9.13 51.49 93.97
C SER A 27 -10.38 52.36 93.45
N HIS A 28 -11.03 53.33 94.22
CA HIS A 28 -12.43 53.97 94.02
C HIS A 28 -12.81 55.43 94.60
N ALA A 29 -14.08 55.99 94.46
CA ALA A 29 -14.56 57.41 94.79
C ALA A 29 -16.10 57.74 95.17
N GLN A 30 -16.60 59.04 95.27
CA GLN A 30 -17.89 59.61 95.89
C GLN A 30 -18.40 61.00 95.29
N GLN A 31 -19.53 61.79 95.53
CA GLN A 31 -20.87 61.85 96.27
C GLN A 31 -21.86 63.04 95.78
N SER A 32 -23.02 63.43 96.46
CA SER A 32 -24.07 64.47 96.05
C SER A 32 -24.99 65.19 97.17
N GLN A 33 -26.15 65.88 96.85
CA GLN A 33 -26.90 66.93 97.70
C GLN A 33 -28.51 66.99 97.75
N TYR A 34 -29.23 68.17 97.93
CA TYR A 34 -30.60 68.36 98.58
C TYR A 34 -31.78 69.22 97.89
N PRO A 35 -33.12 69.11 98.25
CA PRO A 35 -34.33 69.82 97.66
C PRO A 35 -35.72 69.91 98.47
N ILE A 36 -36.89 70.07 97.78
CA ILE A 36 -38.32 69.68 98.17
C ILE A 36 -38.90 68.61 97.19
N SER A 37 -39.92 67.81 97.56
CA SER A 37 -40.42 66.67 96.73
C SER A 37 -41.96 66.51 96.59
N CYS A 38 -42.40 65.62 95.68
CA CYS A 38 -43.81 65.50 95.23
C CYS A 38 -44.67 64.58 96.11
N ASP A 39 -44.02 63.61 96.73
CA ASP A 39 -44.60 62.58 97.59
C ASP A 39 -45.29 63.18 98.83
N GLU A 40 -44.83 64.36 99.28
CA GLU A 40 -45.44 65.20 100.33
C GLU A 40 -46.94 65.52 100.09
N CYS A 41 -47.41 65.49 98.84
CA CYS A 41 -48.78 65.86 98.46
C CYS A 41 -49.59 64.73 97.80
N HIS A 42 -48.94 63.82 97.08
CA HIS A 42 -49.66 62.85 96.22
C HIS A 42 -49.16 61.40 96.29
N ARG A 43 -48.08 61.11 97.04
CA ARG A 43 -47.22 59.92 96.82
C ARG A 43 -46.60 59.88 95.41
N MET A 44 -45.63 58.99 95.21
CA MET A 44 -44.93 58.82 93.93
C MET A 44 -44.83 57.32 93.60
N PRO A 45 -45.60 56.80 92.61
CA PRO A 45 -46.64 57.51 91.86
C PRO A 45 -47.85 57.88 92.75
N PRO A 46 -48.78 58.72 92.26
CA PRO A 46 -50.12 58.78 92.81
C PRO A 46 -50.78 57.40 92.73
N LEU A 47 -51.46 57.00 93.80
CA LEU A 47 -52.23 55.76 93.84
C LEU A 47 -53.53 55.90 93.04
N ASP A 48 -53.90 54.86 92.31
CA ASP A 48 -55.12 54.87 91.51
C ASP A 48 -56.34 54.51 92.37
N SER A 49 -57.35 55.38 92.38
CA SER A 49 -58.52 55.25 93.26
C SER A 49 -59.79 55.73 92.56
N PRO A 50 -60.97 55.11 92.77
CA PRO A 50 -62.20 55.54 92.07
C PRO A 50 -62.60 57.00 92.33
N TYR A 51 -62.14 57.61 93.43
CA TYR A 51 -62.36 59.01 93.78
C TYR A 51 -61.05 59.66 94.28
N ARG A 52 -61.00 60.99 94.42
CA ARG A 52 -59.84 61.70 95.01
C ARG A 52 -59.78 61.46 96.52
N ASN A 53 -58.87 60.61 96.97
CA ASN A 53 -58.66 60.29 98.38
C ASN A 53 -57.57 61.22 98.98
N PRO A 54 -57.87 62.04 100.01
CA PRO A 54 -56.91 62.97 100.58
C PRO A 54 -55.85 62.29 101.47
N ASP A 55 -56.19 61.17 102.12
CA ASP A 55 -55.32 60.48 103.09
C ASP A 55 -54.22 59.63 102.40
N THR A 56 -54.52 59.16 101.19
CA THR A 56 -53.57 58.40 100.35
C THR A 56 -52.95 59.23 99.23
N GLY A 57 -53.46 60.44 98.97
CA GLY A 57 -53.07 61.29 97.83
C GLY A 57 -53.59 60.84 96.46
N GLY A 58 -54.26 59.67 96.41
CA GLY A 58 -54.67 58.99 95.19
C GLY A 58 -55.94 59.54 94.52
N PHE A 59 -56.14 59.23 93.25
CA PHE A 59 -57.27 59.72 92.45
C PHE A 59 -57.52 58.86 91.20
N THR A 60 -58.60 59.16 90.46
CA THR A 60 -59.07 58.35 89.33
C THR A 60 -58.11 58.39 88.16
N GLY A 61 -57.47 57.26 87.85
CA GLY A 61 -56.53 57.11 86.74
C GLY A 61 -55.92 55.72 86.64
N ASN A 62 -54.82 55.62 85.89
CA ASN A 62 -53.99 54.41 85.72
C ASN A 62 -52.48 54.74 85.91
N HIS A 63 -52.15 55.65 86.83
CA HIS A 63 -50.79 56.13 87.09
C HIS A 63 -49.85 55.01 87.54
N GLU A 64 -50.32 54.08 88.37
CA GLU A 64 -49.52 52.94 88.84
C GLU A 64 -49.20 51.95 87.71
N THR A 65 -50.06 51.88 86.68
CA THR A 65 -49.84 51.04 85.49
C THR A 65 -48.81 51.64 84.52
N HIS A 66 -48.74 52.97 84.43
CA HIS A 66 -47.83 53.69 83.51
C HIS A 66 -46.52 54.13 84.16
N ASN A 67 -46.49 54.21 85.49
CA ASN A 67 -45.36 54.72 86.26
C ASN A 67 -45.28 54.02 87.64
N PRO A 68 -45.17 52.68 87.69
CA PRO A 68 -45.19 51.93 88.95
C PRO A 68 -44.12 52.39 89.94
N PRO A 69 -44.28 52.10 91.26
CA PRO A 69 -43.35 52.54 92.31
C PRO A 69 -41.86 52.25 92.06
N SER A 70 -41.54 51.24 91.25
CA SER A 70 -40.16 50.88 90.86
C SER A 70 -39.50 51.85 89.87
N ILE A 71 -40.25 52.74 89.19
CA ILE A 71 -39.72 53.70 88.19
C ILE A 71 -40.20 55.14 88.39
N ALA A 72 -41.03 55.40 89.40
CA ALA A 72 -41.63 56.71 89.62
C ALA A 72 -40.61 57.78 90.03
N SER A 73 -40.49 58.83 89.23
CA SER A 73 -39.55 59.94 89.41
C SER A 73 -40.15 61.25 88.90
N LYS A 74 -39.59 62.39 89.32
CA LYS A 74 -39.98 63.72 88.80
C LYS A 74 -39.94 63.76 87.27
N GLN A 75 -38.92 63.11 86.68
CA GLN A 75 -38.65 63.03 85.25
C GLN A 75 -39.54 62.01 84.50
N SER A 76 -40.02 60.94 85.14
CA SER A 76 -40.96 60.02 84.49
C SER A 76 -42.35 60.64 84.34
N CYS A 77 -42.79 61.41 85.34
CA CYS A 77 -44.00 62.22 85.26
C CYS A 77 -43.94 63.29 84.15
N GLU A 78 -42.77 63.88 83.87
CA GLU A 78 -42.67 65.01 82.92
C GLU A 78 -42.93 64.59 81.46
N LYS A 79 -42.87 63.29 81.18
CA LYS A 79 -43.26 62.74 79.87
C LYS A 79 -44.73 63.00 79.54
N CYS A 80 -45.58 63.17 80.55
CA CYS A 80 -46.99 63.52 80.45
C CYS A 80 -47.28 64.94 80.96
N HIS A 81 -46.66 65.36 82.07
CA HIS A 81 -46.97 66.61 82.78
C HIS A 81 -45.86 67.66 82.71
N ALA A 82 -46.09 68.75 81.97
CA ALA A 82 -45.07 69.77 81.76
C ALA A 82 -44.62 70.45 83.08
N GLY A 83 -43.31 70.50 83.32
CA GLY A 83 -42.67 71.13 84.47
C GLY A 83 -42.46 70.22 85.69
N SER A 84 -42.86 68.94 85.67
CA SER A 84 -42.77 68.10 86.88
C SER A 84 -41.35 67.62 87.22
N GLY A 85 -40.39 67.68 86.28
CA GLY A 85 -39.00 67.25 86.49
C GLY A 85 -38.22 68.14 87.43
N SER A 86 -38.51 69.45 87.43
CA SER A 86 -37.95 70.42 88.38
C SER A 86 -38.77 70.49 89.68
N PHE A 87 -40.10 70.44 89.58
CA PHE A 87 -41.06 70.51 90.69
C PHE A 87 -40.78 71.68 91.66
N LEU A 88 -41.14 72.89 91.21
CA LEU A 88 -41.10 74.11 92.00
C LEU A 88 -42.42 74.30 92.77
N THR A 89 -42.38 75.09 93.85
CA THR A 89 -43.55 75.38 94.71
C THR A 89 -44.73 76.02 93.98
N SER A 90 -44.49 76.61 92.81
CA SER A 90 -45.51 77.12 91.89
C SER A 90 -46.42 76.05 91.27
N HIS A 91 -46.11 74.76 91.43
CA HIS A 91 -46.92 73.64 90.92
C HIS A 91 -48.31 73.51 91.59
N ARG A 92 -48.55 74.22 92.71
CA ARG A 92 -49.82 74.18 93.47
C ARG A 92 -50.85 75.20 92.96
N ASP A 93 -51.05 75.27 91.64
CA ASP A 93 -51.92 76.25 90.97
C ASP A 93 -53.39 75.81 90.79
N GLY A 94 -53.69 74.52 91.02
CA GLY A 94 -55.02 73.93 90.85
C GLY A 94 -55.33 73.40 89.44
N PHE A 95 -54.37 73.44 88.52
CA PHE A 95 -54.49 72.88 87.18
C PHE A 95 -53.76 71.54 87.04
N ILE A 96 -54.05 70.82 85.96
CA ILE A 96 -53.24 69.73 85.44
C ILE A 96 -52.68 70.22 84.10
N ASN A 97 -51.37 70.41 84.06
CA ASN A 97 -50.63 70.82 82.88
C ASN A 97 -50.14 69.56 82.14
N MET A 98 -50.43 69.46 80.84
CA MET A 98 -50.04 68.37 79.96
C MET A 98 -48.99 68.84 78.95
N THR A 99 -48.01 67.99 78.66
CA THR A 99 -47.00 68.25 77.63
C THR A 99 -47.62 68.48 76.25
N SER A 100 -47.04 69.40 75.47
CA SER A 100 -47.53 69.72 74.12
C SER A 100 -47.20 68.69 73.03
N ASN A 101 -46.49 67.62 73.42
CA ASN A 101 -46.29 66.37 72.70
C ASN A 101 -45.85 65.32 73.73
N ILE A 102 -46.74 64.42 74.12
CA ILE A 102 -46.50 63.38 75.14
C ILE A 102 -45.31 62.50 74.73
N ASN A 103 -44.38 62.33 75.66
CA ASN A 103 -43.15 61.55 75.51
C ASN A 103 -42.36 61.83 74.21
N SER A 104 -42.39 63.07 73.71
CA SER A 104 -41.77 63.45 72.42
C SER A 104 -42.15 62.53 71.25
N SER A 105 -43.41 62.09 71.20
CA SER A 105 -43.92 61.18 70.16
C SER A 105 -43.62 61.70 68.75
N ALA A 106 -43.07 60.84 67.90
CA ALA A 106 -42.49 61.24 66.61
C ALA A 106 -43.48 61.21 65.44
N HIS A 107 -44.76 60.93 65.71
CA HIS A 107 -45.85 60.87 64.74
C HIS A 107 -46.11 62.24 64.06
N PRO A 108 -46.46 62.31 62.76
CA PRO A 108 -46.71 63.58 62.05
C PRO A 108 -47.82 64.45 62.65
N LEU A 109 -48.90 63.82 63.13
CA LEU A 109 -49.88 64.48 63.98
C LEU A 109 -49.37 64.45 65.42
N ARG A 110 -49.36 65.60 66.12
CA ARG A 110 -48.93 65.70 67.52
C ARG A 110 -49.66 64.68 68.40
N SER A 111 -48.95 64.10 69.36
CA SER A 111 -49.60 63.28 70.38
C SER A 111 -50.37 64.12 71.37
N VAL A 112 -51.57 63.66 71.70
CA VAL A 112 -52.53 64.37 72.55
C VAL A 112 -53.19 63.39 73.51
N TYR A 113 -53.31 63.82 74.76
CA TYR A 113 -54.43 63.43 75.61
C TYR A 113 -55.64 64.26 75.16
N ASN A 114 -56.83 63.68 75.08
CA ASN A 114 -58.00 64.33 74.47
C ASN A 114 -58.67 65.36 75.41
N LYS A 115 -57.89 66.33 75.88
CA LYS A 115 -58.25 67.54 76.64
C LYS A 115 -57.35 68.72 76.20
N PRO A 116 -57.70 69.98 76.51
CA PRO A 116 -56.77 71.09 76.41
C PRO A 116 -55.50 70.86 77.24
N ARG A 117 -54.39 71.55 76.89
CA ARG A 117 -53.09 71.39 77.58
C ARG A 117 -53.10 71.76 79.06
N PHE A 118 -54.06 72.58 79.49
CA PHE A 118 -54.34 72.88 80.88
C PHE A 118 -55.82 72.56 81.16
N PHE A 119 -56.11 71.89 82.26
CA PHE A 119 -57.49 71.70 82.73
C PHE A 119 -57.55 71.64 84.26
N ASN A 120 -58.67 72.09 84.83
CA ASN A 120 -58.82 72.22 86.28
C ASN A 120 -58.74 70.84 86.97
N GLN A 121 -58.10 70.79 88.14
CA GLN A 121 -58.26 69.68 89.07
C GLN A 121 -59.72 69.67 89.58
N THR A 122 -60.39 68.53 89.46
CA THR A 122 -61.81 68.34 89.80
C THR A 122 -61.98 67.06 90.60
N THR A 123 -62.95 67.03 91.52
CA THR A 123 -63.23 65.86 92.38
C THR A 123 -63.87 64.70 91.64
N LEU A 124 -64.52 64.96 90.50
CA LEU A 124 -65.11 63.98 89.59
C LEU A 124 -64.54 64.20 88.17
N PRO A 125 -63.30 63.77 87.89
CA PRO A 125 -62.63 64.07 86.62
C PRO A 125 -63.17 63.21 85.48
N THR A 126 -63.76 63.82 84.45
CA THR A 126 -64.05 63.11 83.19
C THR A 126 -62.72 62.68 82.55
N LEU A 127 -62.49 61.37 82.41
CA LEU A 127 -61.25 60.82 81.85
C LEU A 127 -61.36 60.65 80.33
N GLN A 128 -60.23 60.74 79.65
CA GLN A 128 -60.14 60.87 78.19
C GLN A 128 -59.11 59.90 77.58
N THR A 129 -59.11 59.78 76.25
CA THR A 129 -58.19 58.92 75.48
C THR A 129 -56.86 59.62 75.19
N CYS A 130 -55.83 58.83 74.85
CA CYS A 130 -54.61 59.30 74.21
C CYS A 130 -54.63 58.89 72.72
N SER A 131 -53.98 59.66 71.84
CA SER A 131 -53.77 59.30 70.43
C SER A 131 -52.43 59.81 69.90
N ASN A 132 -51.93 59.17 68.84
CA ASN A 132 -50.62 59.40 68.22
C ASN A 132 -49.41 59.23 69.20
N VAL A 133 -49.64 58.60 70.35
CA VAL A 133 -48.65 58.40 71.42
C VAL A 133 -47.74 57.22 71.13
N ASN A 134 -46.44 57.44 71.21
CA ASN A 134 -45.41 56.44 70.90
C ASN A 134 -45.46 55.19 71.80
N CYS A 135 -45.89 55.31 73.06
CA CYS A 135 -46.06 54.20 74.00
C CYS A 135 -47.11 53.18 73.54
N HIS A 136 -48.22 53.65 72.95
CA HIS A 136 -49.32 52.79 72.47
C HIS A 136 -49.26 52.60 70.95
N PHE A 137 -48.04 52.52 70.39
CA PHE A 137 -47.80 52.27 68.96
C PHE A 137 -48.56 53.23 68.02
N GLU A 138 -48.73 54.48 68.44
CA GLU A 138 -49.44 55.55 67.71
C GLU A 138 -50.96 55.34 67.57
N THR A 139 -51.51 54.27 68.14
CA THR A 139 -52.96 53.98 68.17
C THR A 139 -53.73 54.90 69.13
N THR A 140 -55.06 54.96 68.98
CA THR A 140 -55.96 55.61 69.95
C THR A 140 -56.25 54.64 71.10
N THR A 141 -55.95 55.05 72.32
CA THR A 141 -56.13 54.23 73.52
C THR A 141 -57.60 54.16 73.96
N PRO A 142 -57.97 53.18 74.81
CA PRO A 142 -59.12 53.34 75.71
C PRO A 142 -59.01 54.62 76.55
N ALA A 143 -60.11 55.08 77.12
CA ALA A 143 -60.08 56.17 78.09
C ALA A 143 -59.23 55.80 79.32
N TRP A 144 -58.46 56.76 79.82
CA TRP A 144 -57.68 56.67 81.06
C TRP A 144 -58.57 56.25 82.25
N GLY A 145 -58.01 55.55 83.23
CA GLY A 145 -58.78 55.03 84.39
C GLY A 145 -59.62 53.78 84.11
N ARG A 146 -59.39 53.08 82.99
CA ARG A 146 -59.94 51.74 82.71
C ARG A 146 -58.98 50.64 83.15
N ALA A 147 -59.52 49.49 83.56
CA ALA A 147 -58.73 48.32 83.97
C ALA A 147 -57.59 47.98 83.00
N ALA A 148 -56.43 47.60 83.55
CA ALA A 148 -55.24 47.25 82.80
C ALA A 148 -55.42 45.96 81.98
N TYR A 149 -54.67 45.84 80.88
CA TYR A 149 -54.68 44.65 80.02
C TYR A 149 -54.07 43.43 80.72
N SER A 150 -54.69 42.27 80.48
CA SER A 150 -54.35 40.99 81.11
C SER A 150 -53.56 40.06 80.17
N SER A 151 -52.52 39.40 80.68
CA SER A 151 -51.81 38.35 79.92
C SER A 151 -52.44 36.99 80.25
N PRO A 152 -52.69 36.11 79.26
CA PRO A 152 -52.43 36.26 77.83
C PRO A 152 -53.59 36.89 77.02
N SER A 153 -54.74 37.14 77.67
CA SER A 153 -56.03 37.44 77.03
C SER A 153 -56.08 38.70 76.17
N ASP A 154 -55.34 39.75 76.56
CA ASP A 154 -55.38 41.07 75.91
C ASP A 154 -54.11 41.39 75.09
N CYS A 155 -53.19 40.43 74.96
CA CYS A 155 -52.03 40.56 74.05
C CYS A 155 -52.49 40.88 72.62
N ASP A 156 -53.64 40.35 72.23
CA ASP A 156 -54.29 40.58 70.94
C ASP A 156 -54.63 42.07 70.70
N LYS A 157 -54.97 42.84 71.74
CA LYS A 157 -55.33 44.27 71.63
C LYS A 157 -54.20 45.14 71.04
N CYS A 158 -52.96 44.66 71.09
CA CYS A 158 -51.81 45.26 70.40
C CYS A 158 -51.27 44.41 69.24
N HIS A 159 -51.51 43.08 69.23
CA HIS A 159 -50.89 42.14 68.28
C HIS A 159 -51.83 41.56 67.20
N GLN A 160 -53.13 41.89 67.17
CA GLN A 160 -54.09 41.46 66.12
C GLN A 160 -53.82 42.01 64.72
N ALA A 161 -52.81 42.87 64.55
CA ALA A 161 -52.29 43.28 63.26
C ALA A 161 -50.78 43.03 63.18
N ALA A 162 -50.40 41.81 62.82
CA ALA A 162 -49.16 41.65 62.09
C ALA A 162 -49.29 42.49 60.79
N PRO A 163 -48.33 43.38 60.46
CA PRO A 163 -48.53 44.42 59.46
C PRO A 163 -48.96 43.89 58.09
N SER A 164 -49.74 44.70 57.38
CA SER A 164 -50.07 44.48 55.97
C SER A 164 -48.89 44.87 55.04
N ASP A 165 -47.69 44.38 55.36
CA ASP A 165 -46.48 44.43 54.52
C ASP A 165 -46.36 43.20 53.60
N GLY A 166 -47.42 42.39 53.55
CA GLY A 166 -47.57 41.22 52.70
C GLY A 166 -46.74 40.00 53.12
N ASN A 167 -45.86 40.08 54.12
CA ASN A 167 -44.85 39.01 54.36
C ASN A 167 -44.85 38.45 55.78
N HIS A 168 -45.51 39.10 56.73
CA HIS A 168 -45.91 38.47 57.98
C HIS A 168 -46.86 37.27 57.73
N PRO A 169 -46.94 36.29 58.67
CA PRO A 169 -47.76 35.10 58.51
C PRO A 169 -49.27 35.36 58.70
N VAL A 170 -49.88 36.06 57.75
CA VAL A 170 -51.33 36.33 57.69
C VAL A 170 -51.94 35.77 56.40
N GLY A 171 -53.19 35.30 56.49
CA GLY A 171 -53.94 34.77 55.34
C GLY A 171 -53.18 33.68 54.58
N ALA A 172 -53.07 33.83 53.25
CA ALA A 172 -52.47 32.84 52.37
C ALA A 172 -50.95 33.02 52.13
N GLN A 173 -50.25 33.87 52.91
CA GLN A 173 -48.85 34.21 52.66
C GLN A 173 -47.87 33.06 52.91
N LYS A 174 -46.67 33.08 52.30
CA LYS A 174 -45.74 31.93 52.31
C LYS A 174 -45.33 31.48 53.71
N HIS A 175 -45.09 32.41 54.63
CA HIS A 175 -44.82 32.07 56.04
C HIS A 175 -46.04 31.46 56.74
N ALA A 176 -47.25 31.94 56.43
CA ALA A 176 -48.50 31.38 56.96
C ALA A 176 -48.77 29.94 56.47
N GLN A 177 -48.42 29.64 55.21
CA GLN A 177 -48.57 28.31 54.61
C GLN A 177 -47.70 27.24 55.30
N TYR A 178 -46.63 27.63 56.01
CA TYR A 178 -45.71 26.69 56.67
C TYR A 178 -45.75 26.74 58.21
N TYR A 179 -45.86 27.94 58.80
CA TYR A 179 -45.88 28.13 60.27
C TYR A 179 -47.29 28.36 60.86
N GLY A 180 -48.33 28.43 60.03
CA GLY A 180 -49.68 28.83 60.44
C GLY A 180 -49.85 30.34 60.63
N THR A 181 -51.06 30.79 60.93
CA THR A 181 -51.44 32.21 61.11
C THR A 181 -51.64 32.62 62.58
N THR A 182 -51.51 31.68 63.51
CA THR A 182 -51.66 31.91 64.97
C THR A 182 -50.48 32.69 65.54
N THR A 183 -50.62 33.29 66.74
CA THR A 183 -49.54 34.02 67.44
C THR A 183 -48.28 33.18 67.67
N SER A 184 -48.42 31.86 67.78
CA SER A 184 -47.31 30.88 67.83
C SER A 184 -46.43 30.82 66.57
N SER A 185 -46.88 31.37 65.44
CA SER A 185 -46.06 31.58 64.23
C SER A 185 -45.10 32.76 64.40
N CYS A 186 -45.49 33.81 65.13
CA CYS A 186 -44.65 34.98 65.40
C CYS A 186 -43.41 34.59 66.21
N ALA A 187 -43.58 33.69 67.20
CA ALA A 187 -42.50 33.15 68.04
C ALA A 187 -41.43 32.33 67.28
N LYS A 188 -41.61 32.06 65.98
CA LYS A 188 -40.58 31.45 65.12
C LYS A 188 -39.50 32.45 64.69
N CYS A 189 -39.86 33.74 64.64
CA CYS A 189 -39.02 34.83 64.15
C CYS A 189 -38.84 35.97 65.17
N HIS A 190 -39.67 36.08 66.19
CA HIS A 190 -39.59 37.09 67.27
C HIS A 190 -39.43 36.41 68.64
N PRO A 191 -38.83 37.08 69.64
CA PRO A 191 -38.86 36.59 71.01
C PRO A 191 -40.30 36.48 71.52
N ASP A 192 -40.57 35.42 72.29
CA ASP A 192 -41.79 35.32 73.09
C ASP A 192 -41.59 36.07 74.41
N HIS A 193 -42.55 36.95 74.76
CA HIS A 193 -42.53 37.78 75.97
C HIS A 193 -43.64 37.40 76.97
N THR A 194 -44.44 36.35 76.69
CA THR A 194 -45.59 35.96 77.53
C THR A 194 -45.20 35.51 78.94
N GLY A 195 -44.02 34.92 79.10
CA GLY A 195 -43.47 34.44 80.38
C GLY A 195 -42.63 35.48 81.16
N GLU A 196 -42.60 36.74 80.74
CA GLU A 196 -41.85 37.78 81.47
C GLU A 196 -42.63 38.33 82.68
N PRO A 197 -41.96 38.82 83.74
CA PRO A 197 -42.64 39.39 84.92
C PRO A 197 -43.54 40.61 84.64
N ALA A 198 -43.39 41.26 83.48
CA ALA A 198 -44.24 42.35 83.02
C ALA A 198 -44.42 42.28 81.49
N PRO A 199 -45.30 41.42 80.95
CA PRO A 199 -45.40 41.15 79.50
C PRO A 199 -45.71 42.41 78.66
N PHE A 200 -46.58 43.29 79.17
CA PHE A 200 -46.92 44.58 78.55
C PHE A 200 -45.90 45.70 78.83
N GLY A 201 -44.81 45.43 79.56
CA GLY A 201 -43.82 46.45 79.95
C GLY A 201 -43.16 47.17 78.78
N HIS A 202 -43.22 46.61 77.57
CA HIS A 202 -42.75 47.23 76.34
C HIS A 202 -43.68 48.33 75.78
N ALA A 203 -44.94 48.39 76.22
CA ALA A 203 -45.93 49.41 75.83
C ALA A 203 -46.11 50.48 76.91
N THR A 204 -45.99 50.13 78.20
CA THR A 204 -46.08 51.10 79.31
C THR A 204 -44.77 51.84 79.57
N SER A 205 -43.61 51.29 79.20
CA SER A 205 -42.31 51.94 79.41
C SER A 205 -41.97 52.96 78.33
N ALA A 206 -42.04 54.23 78.70
CA ALA A 206 -41.58 55.35 77.88
C ALA A 206 -40.03 55.40 77.77
N GLY A 207 -39.42 54.42 77.11
CA GLY A 207 -37.97 54.27 76.93
C GLY A 207 -37.50 52.94 76.32
N ASN A 208 -37.47 52.87 74.99
CA ASN A 208 -36.58 52.02 74.18
C ASN A 208 -36.47 50.50 74.50
N ARG A 209 -37.58 49.74 74.44
CA ARG A 209 -37.45 48.30 74.09
C ARG A 209 -37.40 48.17 72.57
N THR A 210 -36.31 47.63 72.01
CA THR A 210 -36.22 47.38 70.57
C THR A 210 -37.08 46.19 70.15
N LEU A 211 -37.69 46.27 68.97
CA LEU A 211 -38.23 45.07 68.33
C LEU A 211 -37.04 44.18 67.93
N SER A 212 -37.18 42.85 68.02
CA SER A 212 -36.09 41.92 67.73
C SER A 212 -36.57 40.82 66.79
N VAL A 213 -35.69 40.41 65.86
CA VAL A 213 -35.91 39.27 64.98
C VAL A 213 -34.84 38.22 65.32
N ARG A 214 -35.27 37.05 65.77
CA ARG A 214 -34.41 35.93 66.20
C ARG A 214 -35.02 34.63 65.67
N PHE A 215 -34.32 33.97 64.74
CA PHE A 215 -34.76 32.71 64.13
C PHE A 215 -34.42 31.50 65.03
N ALA A 216 -34.90 31.53 66.28
CA ALA A 216 -34.54 30.55 67.31
C ALA A 216 -35.14 29.15 67.08
N ALA A 217 -36.24 29.06 66.31
CA ALA A 217 -36.93 27.79 66.04
C ALA A 217 -36.23 26.95 64.96
N LEU A 218 -36.47 25.63 64.98
CA LEU A 218 -36.23 24.74 63.85
C LEU A 218 -36.92 25.29 62.57
N PRO A 219 -36.28 25.20 61.40
CA PRO A 219 -34.98 24.57 61.10
C PRO A 219 -33.75 25.50 61.25
N ASN A 220 -33.92 26.72 61.79
CA ASN A 220 -32.84 27.72 61.89
C ASN A 220 -32.03 27.63 63.20
N ASN A 221 -32.64 27.21 64.32
CA ASN A 221 -31.98 26.97 65.61
C ASN A 221 -31.05 28.09 66.12
N GLY A 222 -31.41 29.35 65.84
CA GLY A 222 -30.63 30.54 66.24
C GLY A 222 -29.70 31.08 65.15
N PHE A 223 -29.51 30.39 64.03
CA PHE A 223 -28.81 30.92 62.87
C PHE A 223 -29.69 31.90 62.06
N GLY A 224 -29.04 32.92 61.50
CA GLY A 224 -29.66 33.88 60.60
C GLY A 224 -29.81 35.29 61.18
N ARG A 225 -29.94 36.27 60.29
CA ARG A 225 -30.07 37.70 60.64
C ARG A 225 -31.03 38.40 59.69
N TYR A 226 -31.90 39.23 60.25
CA TYR A 226 -32.65 40.25 59.52
C TYR A 226 -31.88 41.58 59.55
N THR A 227 -31.80 42.27 58.41
CA THR A 227 -30.98 43.50 58.26
C THR A 227 -31.78 44.80 58.39
N GLY A 228 -33.11 44.74 58.42
CA GLY A 228 -33.95 45.93 58.58
C GLY A 228 -33.81 46.58 59.97
N ASN A 229 -33.97 47.90 60.04
CA ASN A 229 -33.82 48.64 61.29
C ASN A 229 -35.04 48.44 62.20
N VAL A 230 -34.85 47.64 63.26
CA VAL A 230 -35.85 47.30 64.28
C VAL A 230 -35.65 48.04 65.61
N ALA A 231 -34.75 49.03 65.65
CA ALA A 231 -34.58 49.88 66.82
C ALA A 231 -35.75 50.87 66.97
N TYR A 232 -36.01 51.32 68.20
CA TYR A 232 -36.90 52.47 68.44
C TYR A 232 -36.26 53.75 67.85
N PRO A 233 -37.03 54.68 67.25
CA PRO A 233 -38.48 54.66 66.98
C PRO A 233 -38.85 54.03 65.63
N TYR A 234 -37.89 53.43 64.91
CA TYR A 234 -38.04 53.04 63.50
C TYR A 234 -39.02 51.90 63.23
N TYR A 235 -39.47 51.15 64.24
CA TYR A 235 -40.54 50.16 64.10
C TYR A 235 -41.97 50.73 64.19
N LEU A 236 -42.13 52.01 64.56
CA LEU A 236 -43.44 52.67 64.65
C LEU A 236 -44.07 52.85 63.26
N PRO A 237 -45.41 52.76 63.13
CA PRO A 237 -46.12 52.92 61.86
C PRO A 237 -45.71 54.17 61.08
N SER A 238 -45.55 55.32 61.75
CA SER A 238 -45.17 56.59 61.12
C SER A 238 -43.72 56.70 60.65
N LYS A 239 -42.86 55.71 60.96
CA LYS A 239 -41.43 55.72 60.64
C LYS A 239 -40.99 54.65 59.64
N ASN A 240 -41.70 53.52 59.55
CA ASN A 240 -41.36 52.48 58.58
C ASN A 240 -42.59 51.62 58.21
N ALA A 241 -43.47 52.17 57.37
CA ALA A 241 -44.68 51.49 56.93
C ALA A 241 -44.40 50.20 56.11
N ALA A 242 -43.25 50.10 55.44
CA ALA A 242 -42.93 49.02 54.50
C ALA A 242 -41.98 47.93 55.04
N ARG A 243 -41.35 48.15 56.20
CA ARG A 243 -40.48 47.20 56.91
C ARG A 243 -39.41 46.54 56.02
N SER A 244 -38.73 47.38 55.23
CA SER A 244 -37.68 46.96 54.31
C SER A 244 -36.45 46.40 55.04
N GLY A 245 -36.11 45.15 54.71
CA GLY A 245 -34.93 44.45 55.22
C GLY A 245 -34.70 43.15 54.46
N THR A 246 -33.50 42.57 54.56
CA THR A 246 -33.17 41.26 53.97
C THR A 246 -32.97 40.21 55.06
N CYS A 247 -33.47 39.01 54.81
CA CYS A 247 -33.16 37.81 55.57
C CYS A 247 -31.86 37.20 55.04
N ARG A 248 -30.95 36.86 55.95
CA ARG A 248 -29.62 36.31 55.66
C ARG A 248 -29.29 35.13 56.56
N ASN A 249 -28.50 34.19 56.06
CA ASN A 249 -28.03 32.98 56.77
C ASN A 249 -29.14 32.12 57.42
N THR A 250 -30.30 31.97 56.77
CA THR A 250 -31.41 31.11 57.22
C THR A 250 -31.62 29.93 56.27
N TYR A 251 -32.05 28.78 56.79
CA TYR A 251 -32.23 27.55 56.00
C TYR A 251 -33.21 27.72 54.82
N CYS A 252 -34.41 28.27 55.06
CA CYS A 252 -35.44 28.45 54.02
C CYS A 252 -35.06 29.49 52.95
N HIS A 253 -34.03 30.31 53.21
CA HIS A 253 -33.45 31.26 52.26
C HIS A 253 -31.94 31.01 52.18
N SER A 254 -31.56 29.78 51.80
CA SER A 254 -30.17 29.35 51.61
C SER A 254 -29.96 28.81 50.18
N PRO A 255 -28.72 28.54 49.74
CA PRO A 255 -28.42 28.02 48.39
C PRO A 255 -28.90 26.59 48.06
N GLY A 256 -29.86 26.02 48.82
CA GLY A 256 -30.44 24.69 48.58
C GLY A 256 -29.44 23.51 48.57
N THR A 257 -28.20 23.71 49.01
CA THR A 257 -27.06 22.80 48.82
C THR A 257 -26.39 22.40 50.14
N LYS A 258 -27.03 22.71 51.27
CA LYS A 258 -26.54 22.48 52.63
C LYS A 258 -27.67 21.90 53.51
N PRO A 259 -27.35 21.11 54.55
CA PRO A 259 -28.34 20.64 55.52
C PRO A 259 -28.89 21.81 56.37
N ALA A 260 -29.94 21.52 57.15
CA ALA A 260 -30.54 22.47 58.10
C ALA A 260 -29.49 23.05 59.09
N GLY A 261 -29.69 24.31 59.48
CA GLY A 261 -28.76 25.04 60.36
C GLY A 261 -27.50 25.64 59.69
N SER A 262 -27.38 25.61 58.35
CA SER A 262 -26.20 26.20 57.69
C SER A 262 -26.27 27.73 57.55
N SER A 263 -25.16 28.41 57.83
CA SER A 263 -25.01 29.87 57.77
C SER A 263 -24.63 30.39 56.36
N ALA A 264 -25.47 30.12 55.35
CA ALA A 264 -25.22 30.52 53.96
C ALA A 264 -26.37 31.37 53.39
N ASP A 265 -26.01 32.50 52.79
CA ASP A 265 -26.94 33.39 52.09
C ASP A 265 -27.40 32.81 50.74
N PRO A 266 -28.65 33.09 50.31
CA PRO A 266 -29.22 32.54 49.08
C PRO A 266 -28.63 33.18 47.82
N ASN A 267 -28.76 32.50 46.66
CA ASN A 267 -28.21 32.98 45.38
C ASN A 267 -28.80 34.34 44.95
N LYS A 268 -30.10 34.57 45.22
CA LYS A 268 -30.74 35.90 45.14
C LYS A 268 -31.14 36.34 46.55
N SER A 269 -30.77 37.56 46.96
CA SER A 269 -31.01 38.04 48.32
C SER A 269 -32.50 38.05 48.69
N ALA A 270 -32.86 37.38 49.79
CA ALA A 270 -34.22 37.29 50.29
C ALA A 270 -34.65 38.62 50.95
N ALA A 271 -35.22 39.52 50.15
CA ALA A 271 -35.83 40.75 50.64
C ALA A 271 -37.22 40.49 51.24
N TRP A 272 -37.49 41.06 52.41
CA TRP A 272 -38.84 41.19 52.97
C TRP A 272 -39.68 42.06 52.01
N GLY A 273 -40.83 41.54 51.56
CA GLY A 273 -41.57 42.11 50.43
C GLY A 273 -41.43 41.32 49.13
N GLY A 274 -40.35 40.55 48.96
CA GLY A 274 -39.97 39.95 47.68
C GLY A 274 -40.47 38.53 47.43
N THR A 275 -40.45 38.14 46.15
CA THR A 275 -40.68 36.75 45.70
C THR A 275 -39.36 36.13 45.28
N LEU A 276 -39.14 34.86 45.63
CA LEU A 276 -38.06 34.03 45.09
C LEU A 276 -38.65 32.92 44.22
N ASP A 277 -38.11 32.79 43.01
CA ASP A 277 -38.27 31.63 42.13
C ASP A 277 -37.26 30.52 42.51
N CYS A 278 -37.26 29.38 41.80
CA CYS A 278 -36.33 28.28 42.06
C CYS A 278 -34.84 28.69 41.94
N THR A 279 -34.51 29.66 41.09
CA THR A 279 -33.15 30.23 40.94
C THR A 279 -32.82 31.28 42.00
N GLY A 280 -33.74 31.58 42.92
CA GLY A 280 -33.45 32.33 44.15
C GLY A 280 -32.65 31.53 45.17
N CYS A 281 -32.94 30.23 45.29
CA CYS A 281 -32.27 29.30 46.20
C CYS A 281 -31.34 28.34 45.47
N HIS A 282 -31.77 27.72 44.37
CA HIS A 282 -30.91 26.89 43.52
C HIS A 282 -30.23 27.74 42.44
N LYS A 283 -29.29 27.17 41.68
CA LYS A 283 -28.74 27.79 40.46
C LYS A 283 -29.61 27.43 39.24
N GLY A 284 -29.56 28.25 38.20
CA GLY A 284 -30.43 28.15 37.04
C GLY A 284 -30.03 27.10 35.98
N SER A 285 -30.82 27.07 34.91
CA SER A 285 -30.62 26.23 33.72
C SER A 285 -30.01 26.98 32.52
N VAL A 286 -29.82 28.29 32.60
CA VAL A 286 -29.35 29.14 31.49
C VAL A 286 -28.14 29.98 31.89
N SER A 287 -27.49 30.58 30.88
CA SER A 287 -26.15 31.18 31.01
C SER A 287 -26.07 32.29 32.07
N GLY A 288 -24.92 32.36 32.75
CA GLY A 288 -24.61 33.33 33.80
C GLY A 288 -24.54 32.72 35.20
N ASP A 289 -25.52 31.89 35.59
CA ASP A 289 -25.52 31.25 36.92
C ASP A 289 -26.11 29.82 36.90
N TYR A 290 -25.43 28.89 36.22
CA TYR A 290 -25.91 27.53 35.99
C TYR A 290 -25.59 26.55 37.14
N MET A 291 -26.41 25.51 37.29
CA MET A 291 -26.20 24.47 38.31
C MET A 291 -25.06 23.51 37.95
N ASN A 292 -23.91 23.65 38.62
CA ASN A 292 -22.69 22.88 38.36
C ASN A 292 -22.38 21.81 39.43
N THR A 293 -23.40 21.22 40.06
CA THR A 293 -23.23 20.21 41.14
C THR A 293 -23.34 18.79 40.58
N GLY A 294 -22.20 18.11 40.42
CA GLY A 294 -22.16 16.80 39.75
C GLY A 294 -22.59 16.94 38.29
N SER A 295 -23.43 16.02 37.78
CA SER A 295 -23.84 16.04 36.37
C SER A 295 -24.96 17.05 36.03
N HIS A 296 -25.33 17.98 36.91
CA HIS A 296 -26.38 18.97 36.60
C HIS A 296 -26.06 19.83 35.37
N TYR A 297 -24.79 20.20 35.17
CA TYR A 297 -24.38 20.97 33.99
C TYR A 297 -24.67 20.21 32.68
N ALA A 298 -24.28 18.94 32.60
CA ALA A 298 -24.47 18.10 31.42
C ALA A 298 -25.95 17.84 31.06
N HIS A 299 -26.84 17.83 32.05
CA HIS A 299 -28.27 17.53 31.84
C HIS A 299 -29.16 18.78 31.73
N VAL A 300 -28.94 19.79 32.58
CA VAL A 300 -29.87 20.92 32.76
C VAL A 300 -29.47 22.16 31.96
N TYR A 301 -28.17 22.40 31.75
CA TYR A 301 -27.69 23.55 30.96
C TYR A 301 -27.78 23.27 29.45
N GLY A 302 -27.29 22.11 29.02
CA GLY A 302 -27.08 21.80 27.60
C GLY A 302 -25.86 22.55 27.06
N ASP A 303 -24.86 21.82 26.56
CA ASP A 303 -23.57 22.36 26.10
C ASP A 303 -23.63 23.14 24.75
N GLY A 304 -24.82 23.50 24.30
CA GLY A 304 -25.09 24.09 22.99
C GLY A 304 -25.27 23.05 21.85
N SER A 305 -24.93 21.77 22.06
CA SER A 305 -24.96 20.75 21.00
C SER A 305 -26.31 20.02 20.88
N ALA A 306 -27.35 20.75 20.44
CA ALA A 306 -28.64 20.24 19.96
C ALA A 306 -29.48 19.32 20.89
N LYS A 307 -29.03 19.04 22.12
CA LYS A 307 -29.80 18.30 23.13
C LYS A 307 -30.72 19.25 23.91
N SER A 308 -31.97 18.85 24.09
CA SER A 308 -32.95 19.60 24.88
C SER A 308 -32.53 19.67 26.35
N GLN A 309 -32.70 20.85 26.96
CA GLN A 309 -32.47 21.05 28.39
C GLN A 309 -33.40 20.14 29.20
N ILE A 310 -32.84 19.29 30.07
CA ILE A 310 -33.63 18.33 30.85
C ILE A 310 -34.26 19.07 32.03
N SER A 311 -35.60 19.18 32.01
CA SER A 311 -36.37 19.84 33.05
C SER A 311 -36.33 19.07 34.38
N CYS A 312 -36.30 19.79 35.51
CA CYS A 312 -36.05 19.21 36.83
C CYS A 312 -37.01 18.07 37.21
N VAL A 313 -38.26 18.12 36.73
CA VAL A 313 -39.28 17.06 36.91
C VAL A 313 -38.80 15.67 36.45
N LYS A 314 -37.87 15.58 35.48
CA LYS A 314 -37.33 14.29 35.00
C LYS A 314 -36.53 13.52 36.06
N CYS A 315 -35.96 14.21 37.05
CA CYS A 315 -35.17 13.59 38.12
C CYS A 315 -35.66 13.93 39.54
N HIS A 316 -36.58 14.89 39.67
CA HIS A 316 -37.15 15.37 40.94
C HIS A 316 -38.69 15.41 40.89
N ALA A 317 -39.35 14.45 40.23
CA ALA A 317 -40.81 14.40 40.07
C ALA A 317 -41.60 14.43 41.41
N ALA A 318 -40.95 14.02 42.50
CA ALA A 318 -41.51 14.05 43.86
C ALA A 318 -41.58 15.45 44.49
N THR A 319 -40.91 16.47 43.92
CA THR A 319 -40.80 17.84 44.48
C THR A 319 -40.89 18.96 43.44
N ALA A 320 -40.62 18.71 42.17
CA ALA A 320 -40.71 19.67 41.07
C ALA A 320 -41.71 19.24 39.99
N ALA A 321 -42.50 20.20 39.49
CA ALA A 321 -43.43 20.03 38.38
C ALA A 321 -42.83 20.48 37.03
N ALA A 322 -43.53 20.20 35.93
CA ALA A 322 -43.04 20.45 34.56
C ALA A 322 -42.96 21.95 34.20
N ASP A 323 -43.74 22.80 34.86
CA ASP A 323 -43.72 24.26 34.81
C ASP A 323 -42.67 24.88 35.75
N MET A 324 -41.81 24.06 36.35
CA MET A 324 -40.85 24.41 37.41
C MET A 324 -41.50 24.90 38.73
N ALA A 325 -42.80 24.66 38.95
CA ALA A 325 -43.39 24.87 40.27
C ALA A 325 -42.95 23.79 41.28
N ILE A 326 -42.96 24.13 42.57
CA ILE A 326 -42.78 23.16 43.66
C ILE A 326 -44.08 22.36 43.81
N SER A 327 -44.03 21.05 43.54
CA SER A 327 -45.20 20.15 43.59
C SER A 327 -45.58 19.78 45.03
N ASP A 328 -44.60 19.38 45.84
CA ASP A 328 -44.77 19.12 47.27
C ASP A 328 -43.83 20.02 48.11
N ARG A 329 -44.43 20.97 48.83
CA ARG A 329 -43.71 21.91 49.71
C ARG A 329 -43.24 21.27 51.00
N SER A 330 -43.88 20.20 51.48
CA SER A 330 -43.47 19.49 52.69
C SER A 330 -42.16 18.74 52.47
N ARG A 331 -42.01 18.11 51.30
CA ARG A 331 -40.78 17.48 50.83
C ARG A 331 -39.70 18.52 50.51
N HIS A 332 -40.00 19.55 49.70
CA HIS A 332 -39.01 20.53 49.25
C HIS A 332 -38.25 21.30 50.37
N VAL A 333 -38.77 21.36 51.61
CA VAL A 333 -38.11 22.04 52.75
C VAL A 333 -37.83 21.13 53.95
N ASN A 334 -37.80 19.80 53.76
CA ASN A 334 -37.56 18.82 54.84
C ASN A 334 -36.07 18.68 55.26
N GLY A 335 -35.14 19.30 54.53
CA GLY A 335 -33.68 19.17 54.76
C GLY A 335 -33.00 18.05 53.96
N GLN A 336 -33.68 17.44 53.00
CA GLN A 336 -33.24 16.29 52.20
C GLN A 336 -33.23 16.64 50.69
N VAL A 337 -32.89 15.66 49.85
CA VAL A 337 -32.98 15.74 48.39
C VAL A 337 -33.65 14.46 47.88
N GLU A 338 -34.85 14.61 47.32
CA GLU A 338 -35.65 13.55 46.70
C GLU A 338 -35.25 13.36 45.23
N VAL A 339 -34.60 12.23 44.91
CA VAL A 339 -34.44 11.77 43.53
C VAL A 339 -35.64 10.88 43.18
N ALA A 340 -36.39 11.28 42.15
CA ALA A 340 -37.56 10.57 41.66
C ALA A 340 -37.71 10.81 40.16
N PHE A 341 -37.61 9.75 39.36
CA PHE A 341 -37.73 9.83 37.92
C PHE A 341 -39.20 9.92 37.49
N ASP A 342 -39.49 10.65 36.41
CA ASP A 342 -40.83 10.65 35.81
C ASP A 342 -41.06 9.39 34.96
N SER A 343 -42.33 9.07 34.68
CA SER A 343 -42.71 7.86 33.93
C SER A 343 -42.27 7.86 32.46
N SER A 344 -41.89 9.01 31.89
CA SER A 344 -41.31 9.09 30.54
C SER A 344 -39.80 8.83 30.53
N SER A 345 -39.13 9.08 31.65
CA SER A 345 -37.69 8.84 31.84
C SER A 345 -37.40 7.35 32.04
N ASN A 346 -38.40 6.56 32.44
CA ASN A 346 -38.25 5.13 32.69
C ASN A 346 -39.58 4.33 32.58
N PRO A 347 -39.73 3.44 31.57
CA PRO A 347 -40.86 2.51 31.50
C PRO A 347 -40.71 1.26 32.39
N THR A 348 -39.52 0.98 32.93
CA THR A 348 -39.16 -0.32 33.52
C THR A 348 -38.23 -0.21 34.75
N GLY A 349 -38.64 0.54 35.77
CA GLY A 349 -38.04 0.47 37.12
C GLY A 349 -36.67 1.17 37.29
N GLY A 350 -36.64 2.49 37.11
CA GLY A 350 -35.44 3.31 37.28
C GLY A 350 -34.99 3.45 38.74
N SER A 351 -33.70 3.25 39.01
CA SER A 351 -33.14 3.27 40.37
C SER A 351 -32.04 4.31 40.55
N TYR A 352 -31.92 4.80 41.79
CA TYR A 352 -30.82 5.62 42.27
C TYR A 352 -30.21 4.94 43.51
N ASN A 353 -28.89 4.73 43.50
CA ASN A 353 -28.19 3.94 44.52
C ASN A 353 -28.80 2.53 44.74
N GLY A 354 -29.24 1.88 43.66
CA GLY A 354 -29.92 0.57 43.71
C GLY A 354 -31.37 0.59 44.25
N THR A 355 -31.86 1.74 44.73
CA THR A 355 -33.24 1.90 45.23
C THR A 355 -34.15 2.43 44.12
N LEU A 356 -35.32 1.83 43.92
CA LEU A 356 -36.32 2.29 42.96
C LEU A 356 -36.76 3.73 43.29
N ALA A 357 -36.68 4.65 42.32
CA ALA A 357 -36.82 6.09 42.56
C ALA A 357 -38.05 6.66 41.82
N THR A 358 -39.21 6.68 42.49
CA THR A 358 -40.52 7.07 41.90
C THR A 358 -41.10 8.34 42.55
N PRO A 359 -42.12 8.99 41.96
CA PRO A 359 -42.78 10.15 42.58
C PRO A 359 -43.48 9.82 43.92
N LEU A 360 -43.97 8.59 44.08
CA LEU A 360 -44.59 8.12 45.32
C LEU A 360 -43.53 7.81 46.38
N SER A 361 -42.54 6.99 46.00
CA SER A 361 -41.39 6.57 46.81
C SER A 361 -40.09 7.13 46.20
N PRO A 362 -39.68 8.36 46.53
CA PRO A 362 -38.42 8.93 46.11
C PRO A 362 -37.22 8.27 46.80
N SER A 363 -36.08 8.24 46.12
CA SER A 363 -34.79 7.94 46.75
C SER A 363 -34.26 9.20 47.44
N VAL A 364 -34.08 9.12 48.77
CA VAL A 364 -33.77 10.28 49.63
C VAL A 364 -32.28 10.32 49.98
N LYS A 365 -31.66 11.50 49.92
CA LYS A 365 -30.30 11.73 50.46
C LYS A 365 -30.14 13.08 51.15
N THR A 366 -29.18 13.17 52.07
CA THR A 366 -28.78 14.45 52.71
C THR A 366 -28.08 15.37 51.69
N PRO A 367 -28.34 16.69 51.69
CA PRO A 367 -27.60 17.66 50.89
C PRO A 367 -26.09 17.59 51.18
N GLY A 368 -25.28 17.55 50.12
CA GLY A 368 -23.82 17.51 50.22
C GLY A 368 -23.20 16.13 50.51
N SER A 369 -23.98 15.06 50.69
CA SER A 369 -23.42 13.69 50.72
C SER A 369 -22.98 13.23 49.32
N ASN A 370 -22.22 12.13 49.26
CA ASN A 370 -21.69 11.56 48.01
C ASN A 370 -22.77 11.31 46.94
N TYR A 371 -22.39 11.39 45.68
CA TYR A 371 -23.22 10.99 44.56
C TYR A 371 -23.32 9.45 44.46
N ALA A 372 -24.31 8.95 43.72
CA ALA A 372 -24.56 7.53 43.56
C ALA A 372 -24.87 7.15 42.11
N VAL A 373 -25.07 5.84 41.87
CA VAL A 373 -25.32 5.27 40.55
C VAL A 373 -26.80 5.36 40.18
N CYS A 374 -27.09 5.90 39.00
CA CYS A 374 -28.37 5.86 38.32
C CYS A 374 -28.41 4.61 37.40
N GLN A 375 -29.51 3.85 37.37
CA GLN A 375 -29.60 2.61 36.56
C GLN A 375 -30.95 2.47 35.84
N ASN A 376 -31.00 1.60 34.82
CA ASN A 376 -32.17 1.24 34.01
C ASN A 376 -32.79 2.39 33.20
N LEU A 377 -32.15 3.57 33.13
CA LEU A 377 -32.71 4.77 32.50
C LEU A 377 -32.55 4.78 30.98
N TYR A 378 -33.63 5.13 30.27
CA TYR A 378 -33.62 5.26 28.80
C TYR A 378 -32.54 6.23 28.32
N CYS A 379 -32.36 7.36 29.02
CA CYS A 379 -31.37 8.39 28.71
C CYS A 379 -29.90 7.92 28.73
N HIS A 380 -29.61 6.73 29.29
CA HIS A 380 -28.29 6.12 29.35
C HIS A 380 -28.27 4.72 28.69
N GLY A 381 -29.28 4.37 27.89
CA GLY A 381 -29.40 3.05 27.26
C GLY A 381 -29.57 1.90 28.26
N GLY A 382 -30.09 2.20 29.46
CA GLY A 382 -30.21 1.27 30.59
C GLY A 382 -28.94 1.12 31.45
N ASN A 383 -27.78 1.56 30.96
CA ASN A 383 -26.48 1.33 31.62
C ASN A 383 -26.36 2.02 32.99
N PRO A 384 -25.63 1.43 33.95
CA PRO A 384 -25.37 2.05 35.25
C PRO A 384 -24.36 3.20 35.12
N VAL A 385 -24.75 4.42 35.50
CA VAL A 385 -23.87 5.61 35.45
C VAL A 385 -23.82 6.34 36.80
N THR A 386 -22.62 6.73 37.24
CA THR A 386 -22.44 7.47 38.49
C THR A 386 -22.70 8.96 38.28
N TRP A 387 -23.62 9.56 39.05
CA TRP A 387 -23.85 11.00 38.99
C TRP A 387 -22.59 11.78 39.41
N GLY A 388 -22.25 12.83 38.66
CA GLY A 388 -20.97 13.55 38.81
C GLY A 388 -19.75 12.81 38.22
N GLY A 389 -19.92 11.61 37.68
CA GLY A 389 -18.89 10.92 36.89
C GLY A 389 -18.79 11.44 35.46
N THR A 390 -17.67 11.14 34.81
CA THR A 390 -17.51 11.28 33.34
C THR A 390 -17.93 9.97 32.68
N VAL A 391 -18.77 10.03 31.65
CA VAL A 391 -19.12 8.87 30.81
C VAL A 391 -18.29 8.91 29.55
N ASN A 392 -17.63 7.81 29.24
CA ASN A 392 -16.73 7.61 28.11
C ASN A 392 -17.37 6.66 27.08
N CYS A 393 -16.81 6.56 25.88
CA CYS A 393 -17.40 5.74 24.81
C CYS A 393 -17.53 4.25 25.20
N GLN A 394 -16.51 3.67 25.84
CA GLN A 394 -16.53 2.28 26.30
C GLN A 394 -17.60 1.98 27.36
N ASP A 395 -18.13 2.99 28.06
CA ASP A 395 -19.12 2.80 29.14
C ASP A 395 -20.54 2.54 28.58
N CYS A 396 -20.72 2.65 27.26
CA CYS A 396 -21.95 2.31 26.54
C CYS A 396 -21.70 1.37 25.34
N HIS A 397 -20.56 1.55 24.64
CA HIS A 397 -20.17 0.73 23.49
C HIS A 397 -19.34 -0.51 23.88
N GLY A 398 -18.77 -0.59 25.08
CA GLY A 398 -18.09 -1.79 25.56
C GLY A 398 -19.06 -2.90 25.95
N GLY A 399 -18.71 -4.15 25.67
CA GLY A 399 -19.51 -5.32 26.03
C GLY A 399 -18.72 -6.62 26.12
N GLY A 400 -19.43 -7.70 26.48
CA GLY A 400 -18.90 -9.07 26.43
C GLY A 400 -19.03 -9.74 25.06
N SER A 401 -19.59 -9.02 24.07
CA SER A 401 -19.69 -9.38 22.67
C SER A 401 -19.85 -8.10 21.84
N ASP A 402 -19.50 -8.20 20.57
CA ASP A 402 -19.77 -7.15 19.59
C ASP A 402 -21.27 -7.06 19.27
N ALA A 403 -21.67 -5.94 18.68
CA ALA A 403 -22.98 -5.75 18.10
C ALA A 403 -22.85 -4.81 16.91
N ASP A 404 -22.59 -5.37 15.73
CA ASP A 404 -22.50 -4.61 14.49
C ASP A 404 -23.86 -4.03 14.09
N ASN A 405 -23.85 -2.79 13.58
CA ASN A 405 -25.01 -2.23 12.89
C ASN A 405 -24.56 -1.41 11.68
N PHE A 406 -24.93 -1.90 10.50
CA PHE A 406 -24.67 -1.27 9.19
C PHE A 406 -25.97 -1.10 8.37
N GLY A 407 -27.13 -1.10 9.03
CA GLY A 407 -28.42 -0.82 8.37
C GLY A 407 -28.46 0.56 7.70
N GLY A 408 -29.37 0.76 6.74
CA GLY A 408 -29.39 1.95 5.87
C GLY A 408 -29.51 3.33 6.58
N THR A 409 -29.81 3.35 7.88
CA THR A 409 -29.84 4.55 8.74
C THR A 409 -29.15 4.34 10.10
N PHE A 410 -28.17 3.42 10.18
CA PHE A 410 -27.56 2.89 11.42
C PHE A 410 -27.09 3.95 12.44
N TRP A 411 -26.69 5.13 11.98
CA TRP A 411 -26.32 6.26 12.83
C TRP A 411 -27.47 6.76 13.74
N SER A 412 -28.72 6.39 13.43
CA SER A 412 -29.95 7.01 13.97
C SER A 412 -31.11 6.05 14.28
N ASP A 413 -30.99 4.74 14.05
CA ASP A 413 -32.10 3.79 14.29
C ASP A 413 -32.35 3.42 15.77
N GLY A 414 -31.46 3.86 16.67
CA GLY A 414 -31.54 3.62 18.12
C GLY A 414 -30.72 2.42 18.62
N THR A 415 -30.17 1.61 17.72
CA THR A 415 -29.29 0.49 18.07
C THR A 415 -27.92 1.02 18.53
N THR A 416 -27.51 0.70 19.75
CA THR A 416 -26.15 1.00 20.21
C THR A 416 -25.21 -0.10 19.76
N GLY A 417 -24.40 0.18 18.73
CA GLY A 417 -23.35 -0.75 18.31
C GLY A 417 -22.32 -0.97 19.41
N LYS A 418 -21.77 -2.19 19.53
CA LYS A 418 -20.86 -2.59 20.62
C LYS A 418 -19.59 -3.26 20.12
N ILE A 419 -18.55 -3.16 20.94
CA ILE A 419 -17.26 -3.85 20.80
C ILE A 419 -17.03 -4.79 21.99
N LYS A 420 -16.47 -5.97 21.74
CA LYS A 420 -16.08 -6.93 22.77
C LYS A 420 -14.77 -6.50 23.42
N THR A 421 -14.82 -6.18 24.72
CA THR A 421 -13.67 -5.59 25.41
C THR A 421 -12.60 -6.63 25.76
N ALA A 422 -13.02 -7.77 26.30
CA ALA A 422 -12.13 -8.84 26.74
C ALA A 422 -11.80 -9.82 25.60
N GLY A 423 -10.51 -9.98 25.30
CA GLY A 423 -9.98 -10.89 24.29
C GLY A 423 -9.76 -10.24 22.92
N GLU A 424 -10.65 -9.34 22.48
CA GLU A 424 -10.47 -8.54 21.26
C GLU A 424 -9.87 -7.16 21.55
N TRP A 425 -10.61 -6.19 22.12
CA TRP A 425 -10.07 -4.83 22.37
C TRP A 425 -8.78 -4.82 23.18
N ASP A 426 -8.73 -5.55 24.30
CA ASP A 426 -7.55 -5.66 25.16
C ASP A 426 -6.53 -6.73 24.71
N GLY A 427 -6.89 -7.58 23.74
CA GLY A 427 -6.09 -8.74 23.32
C GLY A 427 -5.49 -8.63 21.93
N THR A 428 -6.31 -8.42 20.89
CA THR A 428 -5.87 -8.36 19.48
C THR A 428 -5.96 -6.97 18.85
N GLY A 429 -6.78 -6.07 19.41
CA GLY A 429 -7.03 -4.70 18.93
C GLY A 429 -6.11 -3.62 19.49
N HIS A 430 -6.43 -2.36 19.20
CA HIS A 430 -5.62 -1.21 19.65
C HIS A 430 -5.70 -0.89 21.15
N GLY A 431 -6.69 -1.42 21.87
CA GLY A 431 -6.80 -1.29 23.33
C GLY A 431 -5.67 -1.98 24.09
N ARG A 432 -5.14 -3.08 23.54
CA ARG A 432 -4.08 -3.92 24.11
C ARG A 432 -2.96 -3.09 24.75
N ALA A 433 -2.75 -3.28 26.06
CA ALA A 433 -1.86 -2.44 26.84
C ALA A 433 -0.36 -2.76 26.68
N SER A 434 0.02 -4.02 26.41
CA SER A 434 1.44 -4.43 26.43
C SER A 434 1.75 -5.68 25.58
N GLY A 435 3.06 -5.97 25.46
CA GLY A 435 3.59 -7.06 24.64
C GLY A 435 3.58 -6.72 23.14
N THR A 436 3.55 -7.76 22.31
CA THR A 436 3.51 -7.65 20.84
C THR A 436 2.29 -8.34 20.24
N TYR A 437 1.76 -7.77 19.18
CA TYR A 437 0.82 -8.43 18.26
C TYR A 437 1.52 -9.58 17.50
N PRO A 438 0.77 -10.52 16.87
CA PRO A 438 1.35 -11.60 16.06
C PRO A 438 2.31 -11.13 14.97
N SER A 439 2.06 -9.94 14.41
CA SER A 439 2.91 -9.21 13.44
C SER A 439 4.33 -8.84 13.93
N GLY A 440 4.64 -9.11 15.21
CA GLY A 440 5.89 -8.71 15.88
C GLY A 440 5.95 -7.22 16.24
N THR A 441 4.85 -6.47 16.10
CA THR A 441 4.80 -5.05 16.49
C THR A 441 4.36 -4.89 17.93
N ALA A 442 4.92 -3.91 18.64
CA ALA A 442 4.49 -3.56 20.00
C ALA A 442 2.99 -3.19 20.05
N ALA A 443 2.36 -3.45 21.20
CA ALA A 443 0.98 -3.09 21.46
C ALA A 443 0.74 -1.57 21.35
N ALA A 444 -0.39 -1.15 20.77
CA ALA A 444 -0.68 0.27 20.58
C ALA A 444 -0.98 1.00 21.90
N ASN A 445 -1.47 0.26 22.90
CA ASN A 445 -1.63 0.70 24.29
C ASN A 445 -2.50 1.95 24.41
N PHE A 446 -3.68 1.96 23.77
CA PHE A 446 -4.63 3.08 23.92
C PHE A 446 -5.29 3.10 25.31
N GLY A 447 -5.34 1.95 26.00
CA GLY A 447 -5.90 1.79 27.35
C GLY A 447 -5.16 2.48 28.51
N VAL A 448 -4.21 3.38 28.24
CA VAL A 448 -3.62 4.27 29.28
C VAL A 448 -4.54 5.45 29.65
N GLU A 449 -5.61 5.68 28.88
CA GLU A 449 -6.52 6.82 29.07
C GLU A 449 -7.99 6.38 29.07
N ALA A 450 -8.81 7.07 29.88
CA ALA A 450 -10.27 6.97 29.81
C ALA A 450 -10.83 7.35 28.41
N LYS A 451 -10.05 8.10 27.63
CA LYS A 451 -10.34 8.58 26.27
C LYS A 451 -9.84 7.65 25.16
N GLN A 452 -9.53 6.38 25.44
CA GLN A 452 -8.92 5.42 24.50
C GLN A 452 -9.55 5.35 23.08
N CYS A 453 -10.86 5.57 22.93
CA CYS A 453 -11.53 5.57 21.62
C CYS A 453 -11.26 6.86 20.81
N GLU A 454 -10.89 7.96 21.45
CA GLU A 454 -10.71 9.28 20.80
C GLU A 454 -9.48 9.35 19.89
N TYR A 455 -8.62 8.33 19.87
CA TYR A 455 -7.53 8.23 18.89
C TYR A 455 -8.08 8.00 17.47
N CYS A 456 -9.20 7.28 17.33
CA CYS A 456 -9.87 7.00 16.06
C CYS A 456 -11.18 7.76 15.90
N HIS A 457 -11.91 8.02 16.99
CA HIS A 457 -13.19 8.73 16.96
C HIS A 457 -13.06 10.19 17.44
N ASP A 458 -14.03 11.02 17.06
CA ASP A 458 -14.11 12.41 17.46
C ASP A 458 -15.29 12.63 18.42
N ALA A 459 -14.97 12.97 19.66
CA ALA A 459 -15.97 13.25 20.68
C ALA A 459 -16.85 14.47 20.35
N GLY A 460 -16.34 15.42 19.55
CA GLY A 460 -17.08 16.61 19.09
C GLY A 460 -18.08 16.35 17.96
N VAL A 461 -18.00 15.20 17.29
CA VAL A 461 -19.03 14.77 16.32
C VAL A 461 -20.20 14.18 17.10
N GLY A 462 -21.41 14.70 16.88
CA GLY A 462 -22.62 14.22 17.53
C GLY A 462 -22.99 12.78 17.18
N HIS A 463 -23.98 12.22 17.88
CA HIS A 463 -24.69 11.02 17.42
C HIS A 463 -25.72 11.42 16.33
N ALA A 464 -26.25 10.44 15.59
CA ALA A 464 -27.18 10.68 14.47
C ALA A 464 -26.65 11.58 13.33
N GLN A 465 -25.33 11.68 13.16
CA GLN A 465 -24.70 12.49 12.10
C GLN A 465 -24.42 11.66 10.84
N ALA A 466 -25.35 11.65 9.88
CA ALA A 466 -25.19 10.92 8.61
C ALA A 466 -23.90 11.29 7.83
N SER A 467 -23.43 12.53 7.96
CA SER A 467 -22.21 13.05 7.33
C SER A 467 -20.90 12.53 7.92
N ASN A 468 -20.93 11.86 9.07
CA ASN A 468 -19.83 11.12 9.68
C ASN A 468 -20.41 10.04 10.61
N ALA A 469 -21.07 9.04 10.01
CA ALA A 469 -21.91 8.07 10.73
C ALA A 469 -21.14 7.26 11.81
N PHE A 470 -19.86 6.98 11.58
CA PHE A 470 -18.96 6.30 12.51
C PHE A 470 -18.25 7.25 13.51
N ARG A 471 -18.57 8.55 13.48
CA ARG A 471 -17.99 9.59 14.35
C ARG A 471 -16.44 9.58 14.31
N LEU A 472 -15.84 9.35 13.15
CA LEU A 472 -14.38 9.19 13.00
C LEU A 472 -13.65 10.54 13.04
N ARG A 473 -12.47 10.56 13.65
CA ARG A 473 -11.55 11.70 13.65
C ARG A 473 -10.93 11.88 12.27
N ASN A 474 -10.78 13.13 11.85
CA ASN A 474 -10.17 13.50 10.55
C ASN A 474 -10.87 12.85 9.33
N TYR A 475 -12.20 12.64 9.41
CA TYR A 475 -13.02 11.85 8.46
C TYR A 475 -12.93 12.23 6.96
N SER A 476 -12.38 13.39 6.61
CA SER A 476 -11.99 13.66 5.22
C SER A 476 -10.78 14.59 5.14
N THR A 477 -9.77 14.20 4.36
CA THR A 477 -8.61 15.03 4.03
C THR A 477 -8.31 14.97 2.53
N ALA A 478 -7.68 16.01 1.98
CA ALA A 478 -7.31 16.05 0.56
C ALA A 478 -6.30 14.96 0.14
N ALA A 479 -5.51 14.43 1.08
CA ALA A 479 -4.47 13.43 0.80
C ALA A 479 -4.96 11.97 0.89
N TRP A 480 -5.86 11.67 1.83
CA TRP A 480 -6.27 10.30 2.19
C TRP A 480 -7.77 10.05 2.16
N GLY A 481 -8.58 11.06 1.79
CA GLY A 481 -10.03 10.99 1.94
C GLY A 481 -10.40 10.59 3.36
N ARG A 482 -11.21 9.53 3.49
CA ARG A 482 -11.67 8.99 4.78
C ARG A 482 -10.68 8.06 5.47
N ASN A 483 -9.72 7.50 4.74
CA ASN A 483 -8.65 6.66 5.28
C ASN A 483 -7.67 7.44 6.17
N ALA A 484 -7.78 8.78 6.19
CA ALA A 484 -7.07 9.67 7.10
C ALA A 484 -7.14 9.23 8.57
N VAL A 485 -8.26 8.67 9.06
CA VAL A 485 -8.35 8.19 10.45
C VAL A 485 -7.24 7.17 10.78
N CYS A 486 -6.97 6.24 9.86
CA CYS A 486 -5.86 5.29 9.97
C CYS A 486 -4.51 5.95 9.58
N GLN A 487 -4.48 6.68 8.46
CA GLN A 487 -3.25 7.17 7.85
C GLN A 487 -2.56 8.29 8.65
N ASN A 488 -3.23 8.95 9.61
CA ASN A 488 -2.55 9.85 10.54
C ASN A 488 -1.58 9.12 11.50
N CYS A 489 -1.85 7.84 11.81
CA CYS A 489 -0.94 6.97 12.58
C CYS A 489 -0.12 6.03 11.68
N HIS A 490 -0.67 5.57 10.55
CA HIS A 490 -0.07 4.53 9.71
C HIS A 490 0.51 5.03 8.37
N GLY A 491 0.30 6.30 7.99
CA GLY A 491 0.83 6.84 6.75
C GLY A 491 2.34 7.06 6.78
N ALA A 492 3.00 6.89 5.64
CA ALA A 492 4.41 7.25 5.47
C ALA A 492 4.64 8.73 5.87
N GLY A 493 5.60 8.98 6.76
CA GLY A 493 5.88 10.31 7.30
C GLY A 493 4.83 10.90 8.26
N SER A 494 3.79 10.14 8.65
CA SER A 494 2.71 10.68 9.49
C SER A 494 3.18 11.02 10.92
N ALA A 495 2.69 12.13 11.46
CA ALA A 495 3.06 12.65 12.78
C ALA A 495 2.50 11.84 13.96
N GLY A 496 1.40 11.10 13.75
CA GLY A 496 0.61 10.47 14.79
C GLY A 496 -0.62 11.29 15.19
N VAL A 497 -1.37 10.80 16.18
CA VAL A 497 -2.53 11.46 16.79
C VAL A 497 -2.27 11.67 18.28
N THR A 498 -2.54 12.87 18.77
CA THR A 498 -2.49 13.19 20.21
C THR A 498 -3.90 13.19 20.80
N VAL A 499 -4.07 12.49 21.91
CA VAL A 499 -5.25 12.60 22.80
C VAL A 499 -4.72 12.98 24.18
N GLY A 500 -5.41 13.93 24.85
CA GLY A 500 -4.93 14.49 26.11
C GLY A 500 -3.49 15.02 25.99
N SER A 501 -2.58 14.39 26.75
CA SER A 501 -1.14 14.66 26.76
C SER A 501 -0.29 13.61 26.00
N HIS A 502 -0.90 12.64 25.34
CA HIS A 502 -0.22 11.44 24.82
C HIS A 502 -0.29 11.35 23.30
N LEU A 503 0.88 11.21 22.66
CA LEU A 503 1.02 10.99 21.22
C LEU A 503 1.08 9.49 20.92
N LYS A 504 0.27 9.04 19.94
CA LYS A 504 0.33 7.68 19.38
C LYS A 504 0.68 7.75 17.90
N ASN A 505 1.60 6.89 17.46
CA ASN A 505 2.06 6.82 16.08
C ASN A 505 2.55 5.39 15.79
N SER A 506 2.25 4.83 14.60
CA SER A 506 2.65 3.45 14.27
C SER A 506 4.08 3.38 13.74
N SER A 507 4.83 2.35 14.18
CA SER A 507 6.13 1.98 13.62
C SER A 507 6.03 1.20 12.30
N ARG A 508 4.87 0.61 11.98
CA ARG A 508 4.56 0.08 10.65
C ARG A 508 3.81 1.12 9.85
N LYS A 509 4.38 1.51 8.72
CA LYS A 509 3.77 2.44 7.77
C LYS A 509 3.23 1.71 6.54
N VAL A 510 2.10 2.19 6.04
CA VAL A 510 1.52 1.84 4.74
C VAL A 510 1.40 3.11 3.89
N GLY A 511 1.27 2.94 2.58
CA GLY A 511 1.22 4.07 1.63
C GLY A 511 -0.06 4.15 0.81
N SER A 512 -0.94 3.14 0.91
CA SER A 512 -2.12 3.04 0.07
C SER A 512 -3.25 2.22 0.72
N ASP A 513 -4.50 2.56 0.41
CA ASP A 513 -5.64 1.62 0.45
C ASP A 513 -5.72 0.76 -0.84
N HIS A 514 -6.68 -0.15 -0.94
CA HIS A 514 -6.81 -1.12 -2.04
C HIS A 514 -8.05 -0.82 -2.91
N TYR A 515 -8.02 0.32 -3.60
CA TYR A 515 -9.09 0.80 -4.47
C TYR A 515 -8.57 1.55 -5.71
N GLY A 516 -8.63 0.87 -6.85
CA GLY A 516 -8.21 1.40 -8.15
C GLY A 516 -9.23 1.12 -9.25
N ALA A 517 -8.90 1.48 -10.50
CA ALA A 517 -9.80 1.43 -11.66
C ALA A 517 -10.38 0.04 -12.03
N LYS A 518 -9.98 -1.03 -11.34
CA LYS A 518 -10.60 -2.37 -11.42
C LYS A 518 -11.83 -2.55 -10.52
N HIS A 519 -11.99 -1.71 -9.49
CA HIS A 519 -13.10 -1.79 -8.54
C HIS A 519 -14.34 -1.07 -9.07
N SER A 520 -15.50 -1.73 -9.02
CA SER A 520 -16.78 -1.21 -9.52
C SER A 520 -17.61 -0.60 -8.39
N ASN A 521 -18.81 -0.09 -8.69
CA ASN A 521 -19.75 0.32 -7.64
C ASN A 521 -20.34 -0.86 -6.85
N SER A 522 -20.21 -2.09 -7.36
CA SER A 522 -20.70 -3.34 -6.74
C SER A 522 -19.58 -4.29 -6.29
N LYS A 523 -18.32 -3.84 -6.38
CA LYS A 523 -17.09 -4.50 -5.93
C LYS A 523 -16.07 -3.43 -5.55
N ASN A 524 -16.19 -2.91 -4.33
CA ASN A 524 -15.34 -1.82 -3.81
C ASN A 524 -14.84 -2.04 -2.37
N GLY A 525 -14.98 -3.24 -1.80
CA GLY A 525 -14.28 -3.59 -0.56
C GLY A 525 -12.77 -3.45 -0.71
N GLY A 526 -12.13 -2.74 0.22
CA GLY A 526 -10.73 -2.30 0.15
C GLY A 526 -10.58 -0.80 -0.09
N GLN A 527 -11.68 -0.09 -0.38
CA GLN A 527 -11.74 1.37 -0.49
C GLN A 527 -11.56 2.09 0.84
N PHE A 528 -11.96 1.46 1.93
CA PHE A 528 -11.68 1.93 3.28
C PHE A 528 -10.76 0.95 4.00
N CYS A 529 -9.83 1.46 4.82
CA CYS A 529 -8.91 0.59 5.57
C CYS A 529 -9.68 -0.39 6.48
N TRP A 530 -10.82 0.03 7.02
CA TRP A 530 -11.73 -0.80 7.82
C TRP A 530 -12.64 -1.73 7.01
N ASP A 531 -12.59 -1.72 5.67
CA ASP A 531 -13.19 -2.81 4.90
C ASP A 531 -12.47 -4.14 5.18
N CYS A 532 -11.18 -4.08 5.50
CA CYS A 532 -10.35 -5.24 5.82
C CYS A 532 -9.92 -5.30 7.30
N HIS A 533 -9.69 -4.16 7.96
CA HIS A 533 -9.07 -4.10 9.29
C HIS A 533 -10.00 -3.63 10.41
N ASP A 534 -10.21 -4.49 11.42
CA ASP A 534 -10.85 -4.08 12.67
C ASP A 534 -9.87 -3.39 13.62
N GLY A 535 -9.99 -2.07 13.75
CA GLY A 535 -9.24 -1.31 14.75
C GLY A 535 -9.54 -1.72 16.20
N HIS A 536 -10.66 -2.42 16.45
CA HIS A 536 -11.05 -2.93 17.75
C HIS A 536 -10.49 -4.31 18.06
N GLY A 537 -9.96 -5.01 17.05
CA GLY A 537 -9.42 -6.36 17.20
C GLY A 537 -10.44 -7.44 16.85
N ASP A 538 -9.93 -8.50 16.26
CA ASP A 538 -10.69 -9.69 15.85
C ASP A 538 -9.77 -10.92 16.03
N THR A 539 -10.21 -12.15 15.72
CA THR A 539 -9.35 -13.34 15.94
C THR A 539 -8.28 -13.58 14.87
N ASN A 540 -8.31 -12.85 13.75
CA ASN A 540 -7.32 -12.95 12.67
C ASN A 540 -6.07 -12.07 12.92
N ALA A 541 -4.96 -12.39 12.25
CA ALA A 541 -3.72 -11.64 12.35
C ALA A 541 -3.82 -10.25 11.68
N TYR A 542 -2.92 -9.33 12.06
CA TYR A 542 -2.89 -7.94 11.57
C TYR A 542 -4.20 -7.16 11.76
N MET A 543 -5.00 -7.49 12.78
CA MET A 543 -6.31 -6.86 13.01
C MET A 543 -7.21 -6.96 11.76
N ILE A 544 -7.16 -8.07 11.03
CA ILE A 544 -8.06 -8.34 9.91
C ILE A 544 -9.42 -8.80 10.45
N HIS A 545 -10.54 -8.34 9.86
CA HIS A 545 -11.87 -8.81 10.27
C HIS A 545 -12.06 -10.33 10.06
N ASN A 546 -12.86 -10.96 10.90
CA ASN A 546 -13.42 -12.29 10.68
C ASN A 546 -14.46 -12.29 9.55
N SER A 547 -15.06 -11.14 9.23
CA SER A 547 -15.98 -10.96 8.10
C SER A 547 -15.69 -9.64 7.36
N VAL A 548 -14.72 -9.65 6.44
CA VAL A 548 -14.28 -8.44 5.71
C VAL A 548 -15.38 -7.93 4.76
N ALA A 549 -15.42 -6.62 4.50
CA ALA A 549 -16.33 -6.04 3.53
C ALA A 549 -15.84 -6.29 2.09
N SER A 550 -16.67 -6.96 1.29
CA SER A 550 -16.47 -7.12 -0.17
C SER A 550 -17.10 -5.99 -0.99
N THR A 551 -18.06 -5.29 -0.38
CA THR A 551 -18.69 -4.06 -0.86
C THR A 551 -18.98 -3.14 0.32
N SER A 552 -18.86 -1.83 0.13
CA SER A 552 -19.09 -0.81 1.16
C SER A 552 -19.76 0.42 0.56
N ASP A 553 -20.68 1.04 1.29
CA ASP A 553 -21.35 2.25 0.85
C ASP A 553 -20.35 3.43 0.78
N ARG A 554 -20.22 4.05 -0.40
CA ARG A 554 -19.24 5.12 -0.64
C ARG A 554 -19.56 6.43 0.07
N THR A 555 -20.80 6.61 0.54
CA THR A 555 -21.33 7.85 1.13
C THR A 555 -21.21 7.86 2.65
N THR A 556 -21.27 6.69 3.30
CA THR A 556 -21.17 6.51 4.75
C THR A 556 -19.87 5.81 5.16
N GLY A 557 -19.37 4.89 4.32
CA GLY A 557 -18.26 3.99 4.60
C GLY A 557 -18.67 2.66 5.21
N ALA A 558 -19.96 2.35 5.30
CA ALA A 558 -20.45 1.14 5.98
C ALA A 558 -20.36 -0.11 5.09
N PRO A 559 -19.98 -1.29 5.63
CA PRO A 559 -20.03 -2.56 4.92
C PRO A 559 -21.45 -2.86 4.39
N ALA A 560 -21.56 -3.16 3.10
CA ALA A 560 -22.81 -3.49 2.43
C ALA A 560 -22.92 -4.98 2.08
N THR A 561 -21.80 -5.71 1.98
CA THR A 561 -21.77 -7.18 1.84
C THR A 561 -20.44 -7.71 2.36
N THR A 562 -20.47 -8.50 3.43
CA THR A 562 -19.27 -9.06 4.08
C THR A 562 -19.02 -10.53 3.70
N ALA A 563 -17.78 -11.00 3.91
CA ALA A 563 -17.34 -12.34 3.59
C ALA A 563 -16.44 -12.92 4.71
N ALA A 564 -16.83 -14.08 5.24
CA ALA A 564 -16.09 -14.77 6.30
C ALA A 564 -14.66 -15.10 5.87
N THR A 565 -13.68 -14.68 6.68
CA THR A 565 -12.25 -14.68 6.34
C THR A 565 -11.42 -15.38 7.41
N SER A 566 -10.42 -16.15 7.01
CA SER A 566 -9.49 -16.85 7.91
C SER A 566 -8.04 -16.56 7.53
N PHE A 567 -7.39 -15.74 8.35
CA PHE A 567 -6.03 -15.22 8.16
C PHE A 567 -5.28 -15.20 9.50
N THR A 568 -5.07 -16.38 10.09
CA THR A 568 -4.39 -16.57 11.39
C THR A 568 -2.87 -16.78 11.27
N ALA A 569 -2.39 -17.08 10.07
CA ALA A 569 -0.98 -17.21 9.70
C ALA A 569 -0.64 -16.24 8.54
N PHE A 570 0.65 -16.06 8.24
CA PHE A 570 1.13 -15.07 7.27
C PHE A 570 2.60 -15.30 6.87
N ALA A 571 3.10 -16.53 6.95
CA ALA A 571 4.48 -16.88 6.58
C ALA A 571 4.61 -17.20 5.08
N THR A 572 3.60 -17.85 4.52
CA THR A 572 3.56 -18.44 3.18
C THR A 572 2.48 -17.78 2.31
N GLY A 573 2.39 -18.13 1.03
CA GLY A 573 1.31 -17.69 0.15
C GLY A 573 -0.02 -18.40 0.48
N THR A 574 0.06 -19.68 0.88
CA THR A 574 -1.10 -20.48 1.31
C THR A 574 -1.83 -19.92 2.52
N ASP A 575 -1.18 -19.08 3.34
CA ASP A 575 -1.80 -18.40 4.46
C ASP A 575 -2.71 -17.24 4.02
N TYR A 576 -2.39 -16.58 2.91
CA TYR A 576 -3.17 -15.47 2.33
C TYR A 576 -4.27 -15.96 1.38
N ALA A 577 -4.03 -17.08 0.69
CA ALA A 577 -4.93 -17.64 -0.30
C ALA A 577 -4.78 -19.17 -0.42
N ARG A 578 -5.91 -19.89 -0.31
CA ARG A 578 -5.97 -21.34 -0.17
C ARG A 578 -6.07 -22.03 -1.53
N GLY A 579 -5.26 -23.08 -1.73
CA GLY A 579 -5.29 -23.91 -2.94
C GLY A 579 -6.50 -24.86 -3.05
N ALA A 580 -7.32 -24.96 -2.00
CA ALA A 580 -8.51 -25.80 -1.94
C ALA A 580 -9.58 -25.13 -1.08
N ALA A 581 -10.84 -25.56 -1.24
CA ALA A 581 -11.98 -25.03 -0.49
C ALA A 581 -11.87 -25.34 1.03
N PRO A 582 -12.40 -24.47 1.92
CA PRO A 582 -13.06 -23.19 1.62
C PRO A 582 -12.06 -22.12 1.18
N TYR A 583 -12.40 -21.35 0.14
CA TYR A 583 -11.54 -20.29 -0.42
C TYR A 583 -11.64 -18.98 0.37
N ASN A 584 -11.49 -19.07 1.69
CA ASN A 584 -11.69 -17.96 2.63
C ASN A 584 -10.38 -17.28 3.10
N GLY A 585 -9.32 -17.33 2.27
CA GLY A 585 -8.13 -16.52 2.48
C GLY A 585 -8.39 -15.04 2.17
N ILE A 586 -7.70 -14.13 2.87
CA ILE A 586 -7.91 -12.66 2.79
C ILE A 586 -7.89 -12.09 1.36
N CYS A 587 -7.14 -12.68 0.43
CA CYS A 587 -7.18 -12.25 -0.97
C CYS A 587 -8.41 -12.80 -1.72
N GLN A 588 -8.79 -14.06 -1.48
CA GLN A 588 -9.82 -14.77 -2.24
C GLN A 588 -11.24 -14.27 -1.97
N VAL A 589 -11.52 -13.82 -0.75
CA VAL A 589 -12.87 -13.39 -0.33
C VAL A 589 -13.42 -12.19 -1.14
N CYS A 590 -12.55 -11.38 -1.74
CA CYS A 590 -12.94 -10.27 -2.62
C CYS A 590 -12.66 -10.54 -4.11
N HIS A 591 -11.61 -11.32 -4.43
CA HIS A 591 -11.14 -11.57 -5.79
C HIS A 591 -12.01 -12.58 -6.56
N ASP A 592 -12.49 -12.20 -7.75
CA ASP A 592 -13.26 -13.08 -8.64
C ASP A 592 -12.45 -13.48 -9.90
N SER A 593 -13.11 -13.98 -10.94
CA SER A 593 -12.49 -14.43 -12.20
C SER A 593 -11.79 -13.32 -13.01
N THR A 594 -11.84 -12.06 -12.57
CA THR A 594 -11.08 -10.94 -13.18
C THR A 594 -9.60 -10.89 -12.76
N VAL A 595 -9.15 -11.78 -11.88
CA VAL A 595 -7.73 -11.96 -11.51
C VAL A 595 -7.24 -13.39 -11.72
N ASN A 596 -5.99 -13.50 -12.16
CA ASN A 596 -5.43 -14.73 -12.75
C ASN A 596 -5.17 -15.86 -11.75
N HIS A 597 -4.96 -15.53 -10.48
CA HIS A 597 -4.48 -16.44 -9.43
C HIS A 597 -5.32 -16.24 -8.18
N TYR A 598 -5.72 -17.35 -7.55
CA TYR A 598 -6.54 -17.40 -6.33
C TYR A 598 -7.80 -16.50 -6.33
N THR A 599 -8.93 -17.09 -6.71
CA THR A 599 -10.25 -16.43 -6.69
C THR A 599 -11.13 -16.97 -5.55
N ALA A 600 -12.29 -16.36 -5.32
CA ALA A 600 -13.34 -16.84 -4.41
C ALA A 600 -13.85 -18.27 -4.73
N THR A 601 -13.55 -18.81 -5.90
CA THR A 601 -13.96 -20.15 -6.35
C THR A 601 -12.81 -21.08 -6.76
N SER A 602 -11.55 -20.63 -6.66
CA SER A 602 -10.39 -21.42 -7.11
C SER A 602 -9.06 -21.00 -6.46
N GLY A 603 -8.08 -21.91 -6.46
CA GLY A 603 -6.68 -21.62 -6.14
C GLY A 603 -5.76 -22.49 -6.97
N ASP A 604 -4.71 -21.90 -7.56
CA ASP A 604 -3.88 -22.51 -8.62
C ASP A 604 -2.41 -22.71 -8.20
N SER A 605 -2.13 -22.67 -6.90
CA SER A 605 -0.79 -22.85 -6.32
C SER A 605 0.27 -21.84 -6.77
N HIS A 606 -0.14 -20.60 -7.09
CA HIS A 606 0.79 -19.51 -7.40
C HIS A 606 1.68 -19.15 -6.17
N ASN A 607 3.00 -19.37 -6.27
CA ASN A 607 3.99 -19.01 -5.24
C ASN A 607 3.61 -19.41 -3.79
N PRO A 608 3.24 -20.68 -3.54
CA PRO A 608 2.48 -21.07 -2.34
C PRO A 608 3.32 -20.97 -1.06
N GLY A 609 4.65 -21.13 -1.16
CA GLY A 609 5.59 -20.97 -0.04
C GLY A 609 6.01 -19.52 0.25
N THR A 610 5.63 -18.54 -0.60
CA THR A 610 6.09 -17.15 -0.49
C THR A 610 4.95 -16.25 -0.03
N ARG A 611 5.13 -15.55 1.10
CA ARG A 611 4.21 -14.48 1.56
C ARG A 611 3.82 -13.58 0.39
N CYS A 612 2.52 -13.48 0.07
CA CYS A 612 2.04 -12.71 -1.08
C CYS A 612 2.51 -11.25 -1.05
N THR A 613 2.53 -10.62 0.14
CA THR A 613 2.93 -9.21 0.30
C THR A 613 4.43 -8.92 0.12
N SER A 614 5.27 -9.95 -0.09
CA SER A 614 6.65 -9.79 -0.58
C SER A 614 6.69 -9.42 -2.08
N CYS A 615 5.67 -9.83 -2.84
CA CYS A 615 5.53 -9.54 -4.27
C CYS A 615 4.37 -8.56 -4.57
N HIS A 616 3.44 -8.41 -3.64
CA HIS A 616 2.26 -7.53 -3.70
C HIS A 616 2.27 -6.57 -2.50
N THR A 617 3.11 -5.53 -2.56
CA THR A 617 3.36 -4.65 -1.40
C THR A 617 2.14 -3.84 -0.98
N HIS A 618 1.96 -3.59 0.32
CA HIS A 618 0.89 -2.74 0.90
C HIS A 618 1.12 -1.22 0.66
N THR A 619 1.77 -0.91 -0.44
CA THR A 619 2.24 0.40 -0.91
C THR A 619 2.17 0.38 -2.43
N GLY A 620 1.44 1.32 -2.99
CA GLY A 620 1.21 1.44 -4.43
C GLY A 620 1.94 2.63 -5.07
N PRO A 621 1.79 2.81 -6.40
CA PRO A 621 2.25 4.01 -7.11
C PRO A 621 1.45 5.28 -6.79
N ASN A 622 0.37 5.18 -6.01
CA ASN A 622 -0.47 6.28 -5.54
C ASN A 622 -1.16 5.89 -4.21
N SER A 623 -1.98 6.78 -3.65
CA SER A 623 -2.64 6.59 -2.34
C SER A 623 -3.70 5.49 -2.27
N SER A 624 -4.11 4.86 -3.37
CA SER A 624 -5.21 3.88 -3.38
C SER A 624 -4.94 2.60 -4.19
N ASN A 625 -3.76 2.42 -4.77
CA ASN A 625 -3.44 1.22 -5.57
C ASN A 625 -2.47 0.28 -4.83
N ALA A 626 -2.82 -0.15 -3.61
CA ALA A 626 -2.10 -1.18 -2.85
C ALA A 626 -2.07 -2.54 -3.57
N PHE A 627 -1.18 -3.42 -3.11
CA PHE A 627 -0.97 -4.79 -3.61
C PHE A 627 -0.67 -4.93 -5.12
N PRO A 628 -0.02 -3.96 -5.81
CA PRO A 628 0.39 -4.19 -7.20
C PRO A 628 1.50 -5.23 -7.24
N GLY A 629 1.58 -6.02 -8.31
CA GLY A 629 2.74 -6.87 -8.55
C GLY A 629 4.00 -6.00 -8.68
N SER A 630 4.88 -6.04 -7.68
CA SER A 630 6.07 -5.19 -7.58
C SER A 630 7.30 -5.90 -8.15
N GLU A 631 8.15 -5.16 -8.85
CA GLU A 631 9.46 -5.67 -9.27
C GLU A 631 10.41 -5.83 -8.07
N SER A 632 11.25 -6.87 -8.08
CA SER A 632 12.20 -7.20 -7.01
C SER A 632 13.16 -6.04 -6.71
N ALA A 633 13.50 -5.86 -5.42
CA ALA A 633 14.53 -4.93 -4.96
C ALA A 633 15.97 -5.48 -5.09
N GLY A 634 16.13 -6.70 -5.60
CA GLY A 634 17.40 -7.42 -5.66
C GLY A 634 17.80 -8.10 -4.34
N GLY A 635 18.84 -8.92 -4.38
CA GLY A 635 19.38 -9.69 -3.24
C GLY A 635 18.53 -10.89 -2.80
N ALA A 636 17.39 -11.14 -3.45
CA ALA A 636 16.45 -12.22 -3.10
C ALA A 636 16.56 -13.42 -4.06
N PRO A 637 16.39 -14.68 -3.59
CA PRO A 637 16.44 -15.87 -4.46
C PRO A 637 15.41 -15.81 -5.61
N CYS A 638 15.87 -16.11 -6.82
CA CYS A 638 15.12 -15.88 -8.05
C CYS A 638 13.83 -16.69 -8.13
N LEU A 639 13.77 -17.88 -7.50
CA LEU A 639 12.63 -18.79 -7.58
C LEU A 639 11.31 -18.14 -7.11
N GLY A 640 11.37 -17.30 -6.08
CA GLY A 640 10.19 -16.67 -5.47
C GLY A 640 9.45 -15.66 -6.36
N CYS A 641 10.01 -15.30 -7.52
CA CYS A 641 9.35 -14.46 -8.53
C CYS A 641 9.42 -15.06 -9.94
N HIS A 642 10.46 -15.86 -10.26
CA HIS A 642 10.72 -16.43 -11.58
C HIS A 642 10.52 -17.95 -11.64
N ALA A 643 9.60 -18.48 -10.81
CA ALA A 643 9.34 -19.91 -10.65
C ALA A 643 9.23 -20.69 -11.97
N THR A 644 8.44 -20.18 -12.93
CA THR A 644 8.25 -20.82 -14.25
C THR A 644 9.55 -20.95 -15.03
N GLY A 645 10.32 -19.86 -15.17
CA GLY A 645 11.59 -19.89 -15.91
C GLY A 645 12.62 -20.82 -15.27
N PHE A 646 12.71 -20.82 -13.93
CA PHE A 646 13.62 -21.70 -13.21
C PHE A 646 13.21 -23.19 -13.29
N ALA A 647 11.91 -23.50 -13.27
CA ALA A 647 11.41 -24.85 -13.46
C ALA A 647 11.67 -25.36 -14.89
N ASN A 648 11.42 -24.51 -15.89
CA ASN A 648 11.67 -24.85 -17.29
C ASN A 648 13.15 -25.12 -17.58
N MET A 649 14.07 -24.37 -16.94
CA MET A 649 15.53 -24.56 -17.02
C MET A 649 16.08 -25.76 -16.22
N ARG A 650 15.19 -26.66 -15.76
CA ARG A 650 15.54 -27.85 -14.94
C ARG A 650 14.88 -29.16 -15.34
N THR A 651 13.95 -29.15 -16.29
CA THR A 651 13.18 -30.35 -16.69
C THR A 651 13.60 -30.86 -18.05
N ASN A 652 13.61 -32.19 -18.22
CA ASN A 652 13.99 -32.83 -19.50
C ASN A 652 12.97 -32.64 -20.64
N ALA A 653 11.93 -31.80 -20.45
CA ALA A 653 10.90 -31.51 -21.44
C ALA A 653 11.36 -30.53 -22.55
N SER A 654 12.32 -29.65 -22.27
CA SER A 654 12.71 -28.53 -23.16
C SER A 654 14.21 -28.49 -23.46
N TYR A 655 14.62 -27.69 -24.45
CA TYR A 655 16.01 -27.32 -24.67
C TYR A 655 16.32 -25.98 -23.99
N HIS A 656 17.28 -26.00 -23.08
CA HIS A 656 17.61 -24.87 -22.22
C HIS A 656 19.10 -24.87 -21.82
N HIS A 657 19.55 -23.78 -21.18
CA HIS A 657 20.78 -23.76 -20.39
C HIS A 657 20.47 -24.22 -18.96
N TYR A 658 21.03 -25.35 -18.51
CA TYR A 658 20.63 -25.96 -17.23
C TYR A 658 21.02 -25.08 -16.04
N MET A 659 20.09 -24.86 -15.10
CA MET A 659 20.26 -24.03 -13.90
C MET A 659 20.09 -24.83 -12.61
N GLN A 660 21.15 -24.89 -11.80
CA GLN A 660 21.22 -25.69 -10.57
C GLN A 660 20.84 -24.89 -9.31
N ASN A 661 20.93 -23.56 -9.32
CA ASN A 661 20.83 -22.70 -8.14
C ASN A 661 20.13 -21.37 -8.49
N ASP A 662 19.24 -20.87 -7.63
CA ASP A 662 18.45 -19.65 -7.83
C ASP A 662 18.93 -18.45 -6.99
N THR A 663 19.91 -18.63 -6.10
CA THR A 663 20.41 -17.55 -5.23
C THR A 663 20.89 -16.32 -6.01
N ALA A 664 20.56 -15.12 -5.51
CA ALA A 664 21.01 -13.84 -6.04
C ALA A 664 22.49 -13.56 -5.69
N THR A 665 23.38 -14.37 -6.24
CA THR A 665 24.84 -14.21 -6.16
C THR A 665 25.46 -14.46 -7.53
N TYR A 666 26.51 -13.73 -7.89
CA TYR A 666 27.15 -13.86 -9.20
C TYR A 666 28.01 -15.13 -9.31
N SER A 667 28.05 -15.73 -10.51
CA SER A 667 28.96 -16.86 -10.80
C SER A 667 30.41 -16.39 -10.90
N ASN A 668 31.32 -17.22 -10.39
CA ASN A 668 32.77 -17.08 -10.57
C ASN A 668 33.36 -18.06 -11.61
N SER A 669 32.51 -18.83 -12.31
CA SER A 669 32.91 -19.77 -13.35
C SER A 669 32.16 -19.54 -14.66
N ALA A 670 32.89 -19.44 -15.78
CA ALA A 670 32.34 -19.33 -17.14
C ALA A 670 32.07 -20.71 -17.79
N THR A 671 32.78 -21.75 -17.33
CA THR A 671 32.65 -23.13 -17.81
C THR A 671 32.33 -24.10 -16.65
N PRO A 672 31.24 -23.89 -15.89
CA PRO A 672 30.87 -24.74 -14.77
C PRO A 672 30.51 -26.16 -15.23
N SER A 673 30.73 -27.16 -14.38
CA SER A 673 30.39 -28.56 -14.73
C SER A 673 28.86 -28.74 -14.88
N ALA A 674 28.41 -29.85 -15.46
CA ALA A 674 26.99 -30.09 -15.78
C ALA A 674 26.03 -30.06 -14.55
N THR A 675 26.56 -30.18 -13.33
CA THR A 675 25.84 -30.21 -12.05
C THR A 675 26.34 -29.16 -11.03
N ASP A 676 27.27 -28.30 -11.43
CA ASP A 676 27.89 -27.26 -10.59
C ASP A 676 26.88 -26.20 -10.12
N THR A 677 26.94 -25.82 -8.85
CA THR A 677 26.05 -24.82 -8.22
C THR A 677 26.28 -23.40 -8.76
N ASN A 678 27.37 -23.14 -9.48
CA ASN A 678 27.57 -21.91 -10.25
C ASN A 678 26.58 -21.74 -11.41
N ARG A 679 25.88 -22.79 -11.83
CA ARG A 679 24.78 -22.70 -12.80
C ARG A 679 23.57 -22.01 -12.16
N ARG A 680 23.50 -20.68 -12.29
CA ARG A 680 22.45 -19.82 -11.72
C ARG A 680 22.09 -18.66 -12.66
N CYS A 681 20.92 -18.06 -12.46
CA CYS A 681 20.38 -17.00 -13.33
C CYS A 681 21.37 -15.83 -13.54
N LEU A 682 22.11 -15.45 -12.48
CA LEU A 682 23.14 -14.41 -12.51
C LEU A 682 24.48 -14.84 -13.16
N MET A 683 24.53 -15.98 -13.86
CA MET A 683 25.53 -16.20 -14.91
C MET A 683 25.27 -15.30 -16.11
N CYS A 684 24.00 -15.21 -16.53
CA CYS A 684 23.58 -14.49 -17.74
C CYS A 684 23.09 -13.08 -17.42
N HIS A 685 22.32 -12.96 -16.33
CA HIS A 685 21.65 -11.73 -15.95
C HIS A 685 22.40 -10.95 -14.87
N VAL A 686 22.06 -9.67 -14.74
CA VAL A 686 22.34 -8.91 -13.51
C VAL A 686 21.09 -8.77 -12.67
N ASP A 687 21.29 -8.65 -11.36
CA ASP A 687 20.23 -8.54 -10.37
C ASP A 687 19.49 -7.19 -10.50
N HIS A 688 18.25 -7.13 -10.03
CA HIS A 688 17.35 -6.00 -10.25
C HIS A 688 17.95 -4.68 -9.77
N ASN A 689 18.55 -4.66 -8.57
CA ASN A 689 19.23 -3.48 -8.02
C ASN A 689 20.36 -2.90 -8.91
N ILE A 690 20.88 -3.68 -9.86
CA ILE A 690 21.86 -3.21 -10.86
C ILE A 690 21.16 -2.54 -12.04
N PHE A 691 20.04 -3.09 -12.54
CA PHE A 691 19.43 -2.62 -13.78
C PHE A 691 18.22 -1.69 -13.61
N ARG A 692 17.58 -1.59 -12.44
CA ARG A 692 16.42 -0.67 -12.26
C ARG A 692 16.87 0.80 -12.34
N PRO A 693 16.31 1.65 -13.22
CA PRO A 693 16.59 3.10 -13.23
C PRO A 693 16.35 3.80 -11.89
N ASP A 694 15.35 3.33 -11.15
CA ASP A 694 14.93 3.86 -9.85
C ASP A 694 15.81 3.41 -8.66
N MET A 695 16.70 2.44 -8.86
CA MET A 695 17.68 1.99 -7.85
C MET A 695 19.13 2.28 -8.26
N ASN A 696 19.40 2.36 -9.56
CA ASN A 696 20.69 2.69 -10.13
C ASN A 696 20.51 3.67 -11.31
N ALA A 697 21.05 4.87 -11.19
CA ALA A 697 21.03 5.88 -12.26
C ALA A 697 21.78 5.47 -13.54
N GLY A 698 22.68 4.47 -13.47
CA GLY A 698 23.29 3.84 -14.64
C GLY A 698 22.42 2.76 -15.31
N GLY A 699 21.34 2.33 -14.65
CA GLY A 699 20.45 1.25 -15.05
C GLY A 699 19.53 1.58 -16.22
N ALA A 700 18.95 0.53 -16.80
CA ALA A 700 17.78 0.54 -17.69
C ALA A 700 17.20 -0.89 -17.69
N ARG A 701 15.90 -1.06 -17.88
CA ARG A 701 15.23 -2.38 -17.90
C ARG A 701 15.85 -3.33 -18.93
N ALA A 702 16.31 -2.78 -20.05
CA ALA A 702 17.06 -3.51 -21.07
C ALA A 702 18.49 -3.91 -20.67
N LYS A 703 19.14 -3.26 -19.70
CA LYS A 703 20.53 -3.57 -19.30
C LYS A 703 20.60 -4.73 -18.30
N ASN A 704 19.76 -5.75 -18.46
CA ASN A 704 19.64 -6.88 -17.54
C ASN A 704 20.59 -8.06 -17.85
N LEU A 705 21.54 -7.89 -18.79
CA LEU A 705 22.55 -8.89 -19.16
C LEU A 705 23.91 -8.52 -18.56
N ARG A 706 24.74 -9.53 -18.23
CA ARG A 706 26.15 -9.31 -17.87
C ARG A 706 27.01 -9.04 -19.11
N THR A 707 28.13 -8.36 -18.94
CA THR A 707 29.16 -8.23 -20.00
C THR A 707 29.95 -9.54 -20.23
N GLY A 708 29.92 -10.45 -19.25
CA GLY A 708 30.52 -11.78 -19.33
C GLY A 708 30.18 -12.60 -18.08
N ALA A 709 30.20 -13.93 -18.18
CA ALA A 709 29.72 -14.83 -17.13
C ALA A 709 30.54 -14.80 -15.82
N ILE A 710 31.72 -14.16 -15.82
CA ILE A 710 32.60 -13.95 -14.66
C ILE A 710 33.00 -12.49 -14.45
N ASP A 711 32.49 -11.56 -15.26
CA ASP A 711 32.80 -10.13 -15.17
C ASP A 711 32.26 -9.56 -13.85
N ALA A 712 33.04 -8.70 -13.18
CA ALA A 712 32.63 -8.07 -11.93
C ALA A 712 31.45 -7.12 -12.15
N VAL A 713 30.38 -7.28 -11.35
CA VAL A 713 29.14 -6.50 -11.46
C VAL A 713 29.02 -5.51 -10.31
N SER A 714 28.68 -4.26 -10.63
CA SER A 714 28.36 -3.20 -9.67
C SER A 714 27.32 -2.24 -10.27
N ALA A 715 26.95 -1.18 -9.55
CA ALA A 715 26.08 -0.12 -10.08
C ALA A 715 26.70 0.63 -11.30
N SER A 716 28.01 0.52 -11.56
CA SER A 716 28.69 1.23 -12.65
C SER A 716 29.30 0.35 -13.74
N VAL A 717 29.54 -0.95 -13.48
CA VAL A 717 30.21 -1.87 -14.43
C VAL A 717 29.61 -3.28 -14.41
N GLY A 718 29.87 -4.05 -15.47
CA GLY A 718 29.52 -5.48 -15.56
C GLY A 718 28.14 -5.79 -16.14
N PHE A 719 27.35 -4.78 -16.52
CA PHE A 719 26.00 -4.90 -17.06
C PHE A 719 25.83 -4.17 -18.40
N THR A 720 24.98 -4.71 -19.28
CA THR A 720 24.81 -4.24 -20.66
C THR A 720 23.44 -4.62 -21.22
N ASN A 721 23.00 -3.92 -22.28
CA ASN A 721 21.81 -4.22 -23.07
C ASN A 721 22.16 -4.94 -24.39
N SER A 722 23.24 -5.71 -24.45
CA SER A 722 23.60 -6.55 -25.60
C SER A 722 24.25 -7.85 -25.15
N ASP A 723 24.00 -8.94 -25.89
CA ASP A 723 24.52 -10.27 -25.60
C ASP A 723 25.90 -10.55 -26.25
N PHE A 724 26.29 -9.74 -27.24
CA PHE A 724 27.62 -9.74 -27.85
C PHE A 724 28.12 -8.31 -28.12
N ASP A 725 29.38 -8.03 -27.79
CA ASP A 725 30.06 -6.77 -28.11
C ASP A 725 31.55 -7.02 -28.45
N ASN A 726 31.99 -6.47 -29.58
CA ASN A 726 33.38 -6.52 -30.06
C ASN A 726 34.36 -5.76 -29.15
N ALA A 727 33.92 -4.78 -28.36
CA ALA A 727 34.79 -4.05 -27.43
C ALA A 727 35.16 -4.90 -26.19
N LEU A 728 34.24 -5.71 -25.68
CA LEU A 728 34.44 -6.52 -24.47
C LEU A 728 35.49 -7.62 -24.69
N ALA A 729 36.37 -7.86 -23.70
CA ALA A 729 37.41 -8.89 -23.79
C ALA A 729 36.83 -10.30 -24.03
N SER A 730 35.72 -10.60 -23.34
CA SER A 730 34.91 -11.83 -23.46
C SER A 730 34.16 -11.97 -24.80
N GLY A 731 33.95 -10.87 -25.52
CA GLY A 731 32.99 -10.78 -26.62
C GLY A 731 31.52 -10.65 -26.18
N GLY A 732 31.21 -10.62 -24.88
CA GLY A 732 29.85 -10.63 -24.36
C GLY A 732 29.46 -11.95 -23.68
N VAL A 733 28.25 -11.98 -23.11
CA VAL A 733 27.80 -13.05 -22.20
C VAL A 733 27.77 -14.44 -22.86
N CYS A 734 27.26 -14.55 -24.09
CA CYS A 734 27.17 -15.84 -24.79
C CYS A 734 28.55 -16.41 -25.12
N VAL A 735 29.44 -15.59 -25.70
CA VAL A 735 30.78 -16.03 -26.11
C VAL A 735 31.68 -16.30 -24.91
N SER A 736 31.48 -15.63 -23.78
CA SER A 736 32.21 -15.92 -22.53
C SER A 736 32.07 -17.39 -22.07
N CYS A 737 30.91 -18.02 -22.33
CA CYS A 737 30.67 -19.44 -22.07
C CYS A 737 31.04 -20.33 -23.26
N HIS A 738 30.79 -19.87 -24.49
CA HIS A 738 30.93 -20.67 -25.72
C HIS A 738 32.32 -20.66 -26.37
N THR A 739 33.28 -19.88 -25.86
CA THR A 739 34.66 -19.86 -26.39
C THR A 739 35.37 -21.22 -26.33
N ASN A 740 34.87 -22.16 -25.53
CA ASN A 740 35.29 -23.55 -25.44
C ASN A 740 34.07 -24.50 -25.51
N GLN A 741 34.28 -25.76 -25.88
CA GLN A 741 33.25 -26.79 -25.73
C GLN A 741 33.03 -27.12 -24.25
N GLN A 742 31.76 -27.25 -23.83
CA GLN A 742 31.36 -27.70 -22.50
C GLN A 742 30.54 -28.99 -22.60
N THR A 743 30.76 -29.93 -21.67
CA THR A 743 29.92 -31.13 -21.55
C THR A 743 28.48 -30.75 -21.21
N LYS A 744 27.53 -31.27 -21.98
CA LYS A 744 26.10 -31.02 -21.79
C LYS A 744 25.54 -31.87 -20.63
N ASN A 745 24.67 -31.28 -19.82
CA ASN A 745 23.77 -32.07 -18.96
C ASN A 745 22.76 -32.79 -19.87
N SER A 746 22.81 -34.12 -19.89
CA SER A 746 21.96 -35.00 -20.70
C SER A 746 20.76 -35.57 -19.94
N THR A 747 20.75 -35.46 -18.60
CA THR A 747 19.69 -36.00 -17.74
C THR A 747 18.54 -35.02 -17.58
N ASN A 748 18.85 -33.74 -17.33
CA ASN A 748 17.88 -32.74 -16.88
C ASN A 748 17.44 -31.75 -17.99
N ARG A 749 17.71 -32.08 -19.26
CA ARG A 749 17.32 -31.33 -20.45
C ARG A 749 16.96 -32.29 -21.58
N LYS A 750 16.05 -31.89 -22.47
CA LYS A 750 15.74 -32.65 -23.69
C LYS A 750 17.01 -32.93 -24.50
N GLY A 751 17.12 -34.16 -25.01
CA GLY A 751 18.24 -34.63 -25.80
C GLY A 751 18.06 -34.39 -27.30
N ASN A 752 19.15 -34.10 -28.01
CA ASN A 752 19.21 -33.94 -29.47
C ASN A 752 20.39 -34.73 -30.11
N GLY A 753 20.88 -35.76 -29.42
CA GLY A 753 22.03 -36.55 -29.85
C GLY A 753 23.39 -35.84 -29.79
N THR A 754 23.54 -34.77 -29.00
CA THR A 754 24.82 -34.05 -28.84
C THR A 754 25.32 -34.04 -27.39
N THR A 755 26.61 -34.33 -27.19
CA THR A 755 27.28 -34.45 -25.90
C THR A 755 28.00 -33.17 -25.46
N VAL A 756 28.43 -32.32 -26.41
CA VAL A 756 29.16 -31.07 -26.13
C VAL A 756 28.50 -29.83 -26.74
N THR A 757 28.70 -28.65 -26.14
CA THR A 757 28.25 -27.37 -26.73
C THR A 757 29.05 -27.01 -28.00
N PRO A 758 28.44 -26.28 -28.96
CA PRO A 758 29.22 -25.69 -30.05
C PRO A 758 30.23 -24.69 -29.48
N ARG A 759 31.45 -24.70 -30.04
CA ARG A 759 32.50 -23.73 -29.74
C ARG A 759 32.38 -22.53 -30.69
N VAL A 760 32.34 -21.33 -30.12
CA VAL A 760 32.30 -20.05 -30.83
C VAL A 760 33.19 -19.07 -30.07
N THR A 761 34.32 -18.66 -30.65
CA THR A 761 35.19 -17.64 -30.05
C THR A 761 34.84 -16.23 -30.52
N LYS A 762 35.31 -15.23 -29.77
CA LYS A 762 35.19 -13.81 -30.15
C LYS A 762 35.80 -13.53 -31.52
N SER A 763 37.00 -14.05 -31.83
CA SER A 763 37.69 -13.79 -33.10
C SER A 763 37.03 -14.43 -34.31
N GLU A 764 36.34 -15.57 -34.12
CA GLU A 764 35.52 -16.21 -35.16
C GLU A 764 34.23 -15.41 -35.42
N TYR A 765 33.48 -15.05 -34.37
CA TYR A 765 32.21 -14.34 -34.50
C TYR A 765 32.37 -12.87 -34.90
N ALA A 766 33.40 -12.17 -34.40
CA ALA A 766 33.63 -10.75 -34.68
C ALA A 766 33.64 -10.43 -36.18
N GLY A 767 34.18 -11.33 -37.00
CA GLY A 767 34.25 -11.21 -38.47
C GLY A 767 33.13 -11.93 -39.24
N SER A 768 32.16 -12.56 -38.57
CA SER A 768 31.03 -13.22 -39.21
C SER A 768 30.10 -12.21 -39.90
N ALA A 769 29.56 -12.57 -41.06
CA ALA A 769 28.51 -11.79 -41.73
C ALA A 769 27.20 -11.74 -40.90
N HIS A 770 27.05 -12.62 -39.90
CA HIS A 770 25.92 -12.61 -38.98
C HIS A 770 26.15 -11.77 -37.72
N ASN A 771 27.32 -11.11 -37.56
CA ASN A 771 27.57 -10.22 -36.42
C ASN A 771 26.93 -8.84 -36.64
N TYR A 772 25.67 -8.71 -36.22
CA TYR A 772 24.92 -7.46 -36.23
C TYR A 772 23.82 -7.48 -35.16
N ALA A 773 23.55 -6.32 -34.55
CA ALA A 773 22.49 -6.17 -33.56
C ALA A 773 21.12 -5.96 -34.21
N VAL A 774 20.09 -6.52 -33.60
CA VAL A 774 18.67 -6.26 -33.87
C VAL A 774 18.07 -5.63 -32.61
N ALA A 775 17.40 -4.48 -32.77
CA ALA A 775 16.73 -3.83 -31.65
C ALA A 775 15.45 -4.59 -31.27
N GLY A 776 15.38 -5.06 -30.02
CA GLY A 776 14.18 -5.70 -29.48
C GLY A 776 13.03 -4.71 -29.21
N GLY A 777 11.91 -5.26 -28.76
CA GLY A 777 10.78 -4.50 -28.23
C GLY A 777 11.19 -3.57 -27.08
N ALA A 778 10.45 -2.47 -26.93
CA ALA A 778 10.68 -1.53 -25.83
C ALA A 778 10.21 -2.10 -24.50
N PHE A 779 10.98 -1.86 -23.45
CA PHE A 779 10.56 -2.03 -22.06
C PHE A 779 9.70 -0.85 -21.59
N SER A 780 9.21 -0.91 -20.34
CA SER A 780 8.39 0.13 -19.70
C SER A 780 9.10 1.49 -19.53
N ASP A 781 10.43 1.53 -19.56
CA ASP A 781 11.27 2.74 -19.57
C ASP A 781 11.70 3.17 -20.99
N ALA A 782 11.03 2.63 -22.02
CA ALA A 782 11.35 2.76 -23.44
C ALA A 782 12.73 2.23 -23.87
N SER A 783 13.54 1.68 -22.96
CA SER A 783 14.83 1.06 -23.30
C SER A 783 14.64 -0.20 -24.15
N ARG A 784 15.69 -0.61 -24.87
CA ARG A 784 15.70 -1.77 -25.77
C ARG A 784 17.02 -2.52 -25.65
N VAL A 785 16.98 -3.84 -25.82
CA VAL A 785 18.18 -4.67 -25.99
C VAL A 785 18.56 -4.73 -27.47
N ASN A 786 19.87 -4.73 -27.70
CA ASN A 786 20.54 -4.93 -28.96
C ASN A 786 20.93 -6.41 -29.07
N ALA A 787 20.02 -7.24 -29.60
CA ALA A 787 20.20 -8.70 -29.66
C ALA A 787 21.06 -9.11 -30.86
N ASN A 788 22.08 -9.94 -30.63
CA ASN A 788 23.05 -10.34 -31.65
C ASN A 788 23.24 -11.87 -31.70
N CYS A 789 23.45 -12.56 -30.58
CA CYS A 789 23.41 -14.04 -30.58
C CYS A 789 21.96 -14.55 -30.54
N ILE A 790 21.12 -14.00 -29.66
CA ILE A 790 19.74 -14.47 -29.49
C ILE A 790 18.79 -14.06 -30.62
N LYS A 791 19.21 -13.23 -31.59
CA LYS A 791 18.44 -13.03 -32.85
C LYS A 791 18.35 -14.32 -33.69
N CYS A 792 19.22 -15.30 -33.42
CA CYS A 792 19.05 -16.68 -33.87
C CYS A 792 18.62 -17.58 -32.70
N HIS A 793 19.19 -17.37 -31.51
CA HIS A 793 18.96 -18.20 -30.33
C HIS A 793 17.90 -17.64 -29.35
N ASN A 794 16.65 -17.48 -29.80
CA ASN A 794 15.49 -17.20 -28.92
C ASN A 794 14.48 -18.34 -28.95
N ALA A 795 13.68 -18.48 -27.89
CA ALA A 795 13.08 -19.78 -27.57
C ALA A 795 11.55 -19.90 -27.77
N GLN A 796 10.85 -18.80 -28.07
CA GLN A 796 9.39 -18.77 -28.19
C GLN A 796 8.88 -19.17 -29.59
N ASN A 797 7.82 -19.97 -29.61
CA ASN A 797 7.14 -20.37 -30.85
C ASN A 797 6.36 -19.19 -31.46
N GLY A 798 6.51 -18.97 -32.78
CA GLY A 798 5.66 -18.05 -33.55
C GLY A 798 5.93 -16.54 -33.38
N GLU A 799 7.05 -16.14 -32.77
CA GLU A 799 7.41 -14.72 -32.65
C GLU A 799 7.53 -14.01 -34.00
N THR A 800 6.78 -12.93 -34.20
CA THR A 800 6.88 -12.01 -35.36
C THR A 800 7.83 -10.83 -35.13
N SER A 801 8.44 -10.75 -33.95
CA SER A 801 9.52 -9.81 -33.60
C SER A 801 10.16 -10.25 -32.28
N LEU A 802 11.41 -9.85 -32.03
CA LEU A 802 12.01 -9.95 -30.69
C LEU A 802 11.25 -9.04 -29.73
N LYS A 803 10.39 -9.62 -28.89
CA LYS A 803 9.65 -8.85 -27.87
C LYS A 803 10.60 -8.38 -26.76
N GLY A 804 10.14 -7.47 -25.90
CA GLY A 804 10.91 -7.00 -24.74
C GLY A 804 11.15 -8.09 -23.66
N ASN A 805 10.58 -9.29 -23.82
CA ASN A 805 10.74 -10.40 -22.90
C ASN A 805 11.92 -11.27 -23.34
N PHE A 806 13.05 -11.16 -22.65
CA PHE A 806 14.28 -11.90 -22.94
C PHE A 806 14.19 -13.32 -22.39
N GLY A 807 14.47 -14.32 -23.23
CA GLY A 807 14.46 -15.70 -22.79
C GLY A 807 14.95 -16.72 -23.82
N ASN A 808 16.27 -16.95 -23.83
CA ASN A 808 16.82 -18.26 -24.21
C ASN A 808 16.76 -19.25 -23.01
N HIS A 809 15.70 -19.12 -22.20
CA HIS A 809 15.47 -19.90 -20.99
C HIS A 809 15.04 -21.30 -21.35
N ASP A 810 13.98 -21.49 -22.14
CA ASP A 810 13.56 -22.81 -22.62
C ASP A 810 12.85 -22.76 -23.98
N GLY A 811 13.22 -23.68 -24.88
CA GLY A 811 12.71 -23.74 -26.24
C GLY A 811 12.31 -25.14 -26.70
N THR A 812 11.42 -25.19 -27.68
CA THR A 812 10.87 -26.43 -28.25
C THR A 812 11.82 -27.10 -29.25
N ALA A 813 12.54 -26.28 -30.04
CA ALA A 813 13.55 -26.71 -31.01
C ALA A 813 14.95 -26.81 -30.41
N SER A 814 15.68 -27.83 -30.85
CA SER A 814 17.08 -28.03 -30.55
C SER A 814 17.93 -26.86 -31.05
N SER A 815 19.05 -26.61 -30.36
CA SER A 815 19.86 -25.39 -30.48
C SER A 815 19.14 -24.08 -30.12
N ILE A 816 17.93 -24.15 -29.54
CA ILE A 816 17.14 -23.02 -29.02
C ILE A 816 16.91 -21.96 -30.12
N LEU A 817 16.45 -22.40 -31.29
CA LEU A 817 16.33 -21.55 -32.48
C LEU A 817 15.00 -20.80 -32.53
N GLY A 818 15.05 -19.51 -32.89
CA GLY A 818 13.87 -18.66 -33.03
C GLY A 818 13.02 -19.01 -34.24
N ALA A 819 11.70 -18.94 -34.08
CA ALA A 819 10.73 -19.27 -35.15
C ALA A 819 10.73 -18.27 -36.32
N LEU A 820 11.19 -17.03 -36.09
CA LEU A 820 11.23 -15.91 -37.04
C LEU A 820 9.93 -15.80 -37.87
N GLY A 821 8.77 -15.73 -37.21
CA GLY A 821 7.44 -15.63 -37.82
C GLY A 821 6.95 -16.88 -38.56
N GLY A 822 7.69 -17.98 -38.53
CA GLY A 822 7.26 -19.29 -39.02
C GLY A 822 6.68 -20.18 -37.90
N THR A 823 6.26 -21.38 -38.27
CA THR A 823 6.02 -22.47 -37.31
C THR A 823 7.36 -23.11 -36.98
N LEU A 824 7.68 -23.22 -35.68
CA LEU A 824 8.92 -23.86 -35.22
C LEU A 824 8.73 -25.37 -35.10
N THR A 825 9.58 -26.14 -35.78
CA THR A 825 9.71 -27.59 -35.65
C THR A 825 11.01 -27.94 -34.92
N ASP A 826 11.09 -29.16 -34.37
CA ASP A 826 12.34 -29.68 -33.79
C ASP A 826 12.91 -30.82 -34.64
N PRO A 827 14.08 -30.64 -35.27
CA PRO A 827 14.83 -29.39 -35.42
C PRO A 827 14.21 -28.45 -36.49
N TYR A 828 14.83 -27.28 -36.70
CA TYR A 828 14.36 -26.26 -37.64
C TYR A 828 15.29 -26.04 -38.86
N GLU A 829 16.59 -26.33 -38.72
CA GLU A 829 17.57 -26.51 -39.83
C GLU A 829 17.48 -25.43 -40.94
N ALA A 830 17.53 -25.81 -42.22
CA ALA A 830 17.37 -24.91 -43.37
C ALA A 830 16.13 -23.99 -43.30
N GLY A 831 15.08 -24.39 -42.57
CA GLY A 831 13.88 -23.58 -42.33
C GLY A 831 14.18 -22.22 -41.70
N LEU A 832 15.18 -22.14 -40.81
CA LEU A 832 15.67 -20.88 -40.24
C LEU A 832 16.39 -20.02 -41.31
N CYS A 833 17.28 -20.65 -42.07
CA CYS A 833 18.09 -19.96 -43.09
C CYS A 833 17.20 -19.30 -44.16
N TYR A 834 16.17 -20.00 -44.63
CA TYR A 834 15.23 -19.50 -45.63
C TYR A 834 14.41 -18.27 -45.19
N ARG A 835 14.31 -17.97 -43.88
CA ARG A 835 13.62 -16.75 -43.38
C ARG A 835 14.34 -15.47 -43.81
N CYS A 836 15.68 -15.52 -43.85
CA CYS A 836 16.53 -14.43 -44.32
C CYS A 836 16.96 -14.62 -45.79
N HIS A 837 17.31 -15.83 -46.19
CA HIS A 837 17.90 -16.17 -47.49
C HIS A 837 16.88 -16.57 -48.57
N SER A 838 15.79 -15.81 -48.64
CA SER A 838 14.73 -15.87 -49.66
C SER A 838 14.46 -14.49 -50.26
N ASN A 839 13.66 -14.41 -51.32
CA ASN A 839 13.03 -13.18 -51.77
C ASN A 839 11.67 -13.00 -51.07
N ALA A 840 11.18 -11.76 -50.92
CA ALA A 840 9.94 -11.46 -50.19
C ALA A 840 8.68 -12.12 -50.81
N ALA A 841 8.72 -12.46 -52.10
CA ALA A 841 7.65 -13.17 -52.79
C ALA A 841 7.67 -14.70 -52.56
N ASP A 842 8.82 -15.29 -52.20
CA ASP A 842 9.06 -16.74 -52.22
C ASP A 842 8.10 -17.53 -51.32
N ALA A 843 7.90 -18.81 -51.63
CA ALA A 843 6.93 -19.70 -50.98
C ALA A 843 7.36 -20.18 -49.57
N VAL A 844 8.09 -19.36 -48.81
CA VAL A 844 8.42 -19.65 -47.40
C VAL A 844 7.19 -19.39 -46.53
N GLY A 845 6.81 -20.38 -45.71
CA GLY A 845 5.64 -20.30 -44.84
C GLY A 845 5.76 -19.26 -43.71
N GLY A 846 4.62 -18.86 -43.12
CA GLY A 846 4.56 -17.86 -42.05
C GLY A 846 4.76 -16.41 -42.53
N THR A 847 5.08 -15.50 -41.61
CA THR A 847 5.23 -14.06 -41.89
C THR A 847 6.46 -13.79 -42.76
N LYS A 848 6.25 -13.47 -44.05
CA LYS A 848 7.34 -13.14 -44.97
C LYS A 848 8.02 -11.81 -44.61
N LYS A 849 9.29 -11.67 -44.98
CA LYS A 849 10.05 -10.41 -44.81
C LYS A 849 9.59 -9.33 -45.80
N THR A 850 9.84 -8.06 -45.47
CA THR A 850 9.25 -6.91 -46.17
C THR A 850 9.86 -6.56 -47.54
N ALA A 851 11.09 -6.99 -47.84
CA ALA A 851 11.74 -6.75 -49.13
C ALA A 851 12.85 -7.78 -49.40
N ASN A 852 13.25 -7.94 -50.66
CA ASN A 852 14.27 -8.94 -51.05
C ASN A 852 15.61 -8.68 -50.34
N ALA A 853 16.19 -7.49 -50.49
CA ALA A 853 17.52 -7.13 -49.96
C ALA A 853 17.61 -6.99 -48.42
N ARG A 854 16.57 -7.38 -47.68
CA ARG A 854 16.54 -7.34 -46.21
C ARG A 854 16.79 -8.70 -45.59
N ASP A 855 17.28 -8.74 -44.35
CA ASP A 855 17.10 -9.94 -43.52
C ASP A 855 15.63 -10.04 -43.05
N TRP A 856 15.29 -11.03 -42.23
CA TRP A 856 13.93 -11.16 -41.73
C TRP A 856 13.51 -10.00 -40.80
N TYR A 857 14.42 -9.50 -39.96
CA TYR A 857 14.14 -8.38 -39.05
C TYR A 857 14.10 -7.01 -39.74
N GLY A 858 14.69 -6.90 -40.94
CA GLY A 858 14.87 -5.62 -41.64
C GLY A 858 15.98 -4.73 -41.03
N ALA A 859 16.82 -5.30 -40.16
CA ALA A 859 17.99 -4.63 -39.59
C ALA A 859 19.13 -4.56 -40.61
N VAL A 860 19.30 -5.61 -41.42
CA VAL A 860 20.11 -5.58 -42.63
C VAL A 860 19.22 -5.16 -43.79
N THR A 861 19.68 -4.21 -44.61
CA THR A 861 18.94 -3.67 -45.77
C THR A 861 19.69 -3.76 -47.09
N THR A 862 20.87 -4.40 -47.08
CA THR A 862 21.86 -4.43 -48.17
C THR A 862 22.28 -5.86 -48.56
N MET A 863 21.44 -6.88 -48.29
CA MET A 863 21.71 -8.24 -48.75
C MET A 863 21.76 -8.29 -50.28
N SER A 864 22.80 -8.92 -50.83
CA SER A 864 22.96 -9.07 -52.29
C SER A 864 21.90 -10.01 -52.86
N SER A 865 21.53 -9.82 -54.13
CA SER A 865 20.59 -10.71 -54.85
C SER A 865 21.00 -12.19 -54.79
N ARG A 866 22.30 -12.48 -54.82
CA ARG A 866 22.85 -13.84 -54.64
C ARG A 866 22.58 -14.42 -53.26
N ALA A 867 22.54 -13.60 -52.21
CA ALA A 867 22.23 -14.04 -50.85
C ALA A 867 20.72 -14.22 -50.61
N THR A 868 19.86 -13.63 -51.44
CA THR A 868 18.39 -13.73 -51.32
C THR A 868 17.79 -14.78 -52.25
N ALA A 869 18.49 -15.17 -53.32
CA ALA A 869 18.06 -16.22 -54.25
C ALA A 869 18.32 -17.67 -53.78
N ILE A 870 18.88 -17.89 -52.58
CA ILE A 870 19.27 -19.22 -52.08
C ILE A 870 18.08 -20.20 -52.07
N PHE A 871 16.94 -19.80 -51.50
CA PHE A 871 15.72 -20.62 -51.48
C PHE A 871 15.31 -21.08 -52.89
N GLN A 872 15.44 -20.22 -53.90
CA GLN A 872 15.07 -20.52 -55.29
C GLN A 872 16.03 -21.53 -55.94
N SER A 873 17.33 -21.49 -55.64
CA SER A 873 18.28 -22.53 -56.09
C SER A 873 17.93 -23.91 -55.55
N PHE A 874 17.41 -24.01 -54.32
CA PHE A 874 16.91 -25.27 -53.77
C PHE A 874 15.53 -25.70 -54.29
N GLN A 875 14.82 -24.87 -55.08
CA GLN A 875 13.61 -25.34 -55.79
C GLN A 875 13.94 -26.12 -57.09
N LYS A 876 15.20 -26.16 -57.51
CA LYS A 876 15.63 -26.83 -58.76
C LYS A 876 15.63 -28.36 -58.64
N ALA A 877 15.63 -29.02 -59.80
CA ALA A 877 15.49 -30.47 -59.93
C ALA A 877 16.70 -31.25 -59.38
N ASN A 878 17.92 -30.77 -59.63
CA ASN A 878 19.15 -31.38 -59.11
C ASN A 878 19.68 -30.49 -57.99
N LYS A 879 19.79 -31.01 -56.77
CA LYS A 879 20.20 -30.23 -55.59
C LYS A 879 20.76 -31.13 -54.49
N HIS A 880 21.47 -30.53 -53.54
CA HIS A 880 21.57 -31.09 -52.19
C HIS A 880 20.20 -30.92 -51.50
N GLN A 881 19.70 -31.98 -50.87
CA GLN A 881 18.33 -32.00 -50.31
C GLN A 881 18.31 -31.52 -48.85
N VAL A 882 18.71 -30.26 -48.62
CA VAL A 882 18.88 -29.65 -47.29
C VAL A 882 17.58 -29.53 -46.47
N ASP A 883 16.45 -29.76 -47.11
CA ASP A 883 15.10 -29.71 -46.55
C ASP A 883 14.37 -31.07 -46.57
N LEU A 884 15.09 -32.18 -46.80
CA LEU A 884 14.51 -33.52 -46.79
C LEU A 884 14.15 -33.98 -45.37
N PRO A 885 12.89 -34.32 -45.04
CA PRO A 885 12.51 -34.75 -43.69
C PRO A 885 13.29 -35.98 -43.18
N ALA A 886 13.72 -36.87 -44.07
CA ALA A 886 14.52 -38.05 -43.73
C ALA A 886 16.00 -37.73 -43.40
N TYR A 887 16.45 -36.49 -43.59
CA TYR A 887 17.78 -36.00 -43.19
C TYR A 887 17.74 -35.18 -41.90
N SER A 888 16.56 -34.76 -41.47
CA SER A 888 16.37 -33.90 -40.32
C SER A 888 16.83 -34.55 -39.00
N GLY A 889 17.48 -33.76 -38.15
CA GLY A 889 17.98 -34.18 -36.84
C GLY A 889 19.31 -34.94 -36.87
N LYS A 890 19.96 -35.07 -38.03
CA LYS A 890 21.21 -35.85 -38.17
C LYS A 890 22.48 -35.02 -37.98
N HIS A 891 22.53 -33.79 -38.50
CA HIS A 891 23.71 -32.92 -38.31
C HIS A 891 24.05 -32.75 -36.83
N LYS A 892 25.35 -32.68 -36.49
CA LYS A 892 25.85 -32.28 -35.17
C LYS A 892 26.91 -31.20 -35.35
N PRO A 893 26.86 -30.08 -34.58
CA PRO A 893 27.69 -28.91 -34.81
C PRO A 893 29.16 -29.06 -34.34
N ASN A 894 29.68 -30.30 -34.26
CA ASN A 894 31.04 -30.62 -33.86
C ASN A 894 31.41 -32.07 -34.23
N ALA A 895 32.71 -32.30 -34.48
CA ALA A 895 33.25 -33.60 -34.88
C ALA A 895 33.37 -34.67 -33.76
N VAL A 896 33.03 -34.34 -32.50
CA VAL A 896 32.94 -35.33 -31.41
C VAL A 896 31.64 -36.11 -31.53
N ASP A 897 30.53 -35.38 -31.72
CA ASP A 897 29.21 -35.95 -31.95
C ASP A 897 29.03 -36.45 -33.40
N GLU A 898 29.48 -35.67 -34.39
CA GLU A 898 29.47 -36.04 -35.82
C GLU A 898 30.88 -36.45 -36.29
N SER A 899 31.35 -37.55 -35.72
CA SER A 899 32.61 -38.18 -36.09
C SER A 899 32.55 -38.87 -37.46
N ARG A 900 33.71 -39.22 -38.01
CA ARG A 900 33.85 -40.05 -39.22
C ARG A 900 32.99 -41.33 -39.17
N ALA A 901 32.90 -41.97 -38.00
CA ALA A 901 32.11 -43.17 -37.79
C ALA A 901 30.60 -42.88 -37.79
N TYR A 902 30.16 -41.71 -37.28
CA TYR A 902 28.77 -41.27 -37.35
C TYR A 902 28.33 -41.06 -38.80
N ILE A 903 29.09 -40.30 -39.60
CA ILE A 903 28.79 -40.04 -41.02
C ILE A 903 28.83 -41.33 -41.86
N SER A 904 29.81 -42.21 -41.60
CA SER A 904 29.98 -43.44 -42.40
C SER A 904 28.83 -44.46 -42.25
N ASN A 905 27.91 -44.26 -41.30
CA ASN A 905 26.69 -45.05 -41.19
C ASN A 905 25.63 -44.55 -42.17
N ALA A 906 25.14 -45.42 -43.07
CA ALA A 906 24.11 -45.08 -44.06
C ALA A 906 22.79 -44.59 -43.44
N ALA A 907 22.45 -45.00 -42.21
CA ALA A 907 21.29 -44.47 -41.50
C ALA A 907 21.43 -42.97 -41.20
N ASN A 908 22.65 -42.50 -40.98
CA ASN A 908 23.00 -41.10 -40.71
C ASN A 908 23.28 -40.29 -41.98
N LYS A 909 23.03 -40.83 -43.19
CA LYS A 909 23.10 -40.06 -44.44
C LYS A 909 22.24 -38.80 -44.35
N HIS A 910 22.85 -37.64 -44.59
CA HIS A 910 22.21 -36.33 -44.62
C HIS A 910 23.03 -35.30 -45.41
N VAL A 911 22.43 -34.13 -45.60
CA VAL A 911 23.06 -32.84 -45.88
C VAL A 911 22.08 -31.74 -45.45
N ASP A 912 22.55 -30.70 -44.77
CA ASP A 912 21.83 -29.48 -44.38
C ASP A 912 22.68 -28.23 -44.73
N CYS A 913 22.10 -27.03 -44.63
CA CYS A 913 22.85 -25.78 -44.69
C CYS A 913 24.01 -25.73 -43.69
N SER A 914 23.86 -26.30 -42.48
CA SER A 914 24.88 -26.25 -41.42
C SER A 914 26.12 -27.14 -41.65
N ASP A 915 26.02 -28.17 -42.49
CA ASP A 915 27.18 -28.95 -42.94
C ASP A 915 28.16 -28.11 -43.78
N CYS A 916 27.61 -27.24 -44.64
CA CYS A 916 28.38 -26.41 -45.57
C CYS A 916 28.72 -25.01 -45.03
N HIS A 917 27.97 -24.53 -44.03
CA HIS A 917 28.08 -23.17 -43.51
C HIS A 917 28.05 -23.13 -41.98
N ASN A 918 29.10 -22.59 -41.36
CA ASN A 918 29.08 -22.27 -39.94
C ASN A 918 28.66 -20.80 -39.76
N PRO A 919 27.41 -20.49 -39.35
CA PRO A 919 26.90 -19.12 -39.26
C PRO A 919 27.70 -18.25 -38.28
N HIS A 920 28.41 -18.87 -37.33
CA HIS A 920 29.24 -18.18 -36.35
C HIS A 920 30.58 -17.68 -36.90
N THR A 921 30.99 -18.07 -38.12
CA THR A 921 32.28 -17.62 -38.70
C THR A 921 32.24 -17.32 -40.21
N ALA A 922 31.21 -17.79 -40.91
CA ALA A 922 30.97 -17.51 -42.33
C ALA A 922 30.96 -16.01 -42.63
N THR A 923 31.67 -15.60 -43.69
CA THR A 923 31.77 -14.19 -44.09
C THR A 923 31.27 -13.98 -45.51
N ALA A 924 30.93 -12.74 -45.90
CA ALA A 924 30.49 -12.43 -47.26
C ALA A 924 31.52 -12.80 -48.35
N ALA A 925 32.82 -12.82 -48.01
CA ALA A 925 33.90 -13.24 -48.89
C ALA A 925 34.19 -14.76 -48.82
N ASN A 926 33.92 -15.41 -47.68
CA ASN A 926 34.13 -16.84 -47.47
C ASN A 926 32.92 -17.46 -46.74
N PRO A 927 31.82 -17.78 -47.46
CA PRO A 927 30.60 -18.31 -46.84
C PRO A 927 30.76 -19.69 -46.20
N THR A 928 31.74 -20.48 -46.66
CA THR A 928 32.07 -21.82 -46.14
C THR A 928 33.01 -21.79 -44.91
N LYS A 929 33.48 -20.60 -44.49
CA LYS A 929 34.45 -20.49 -43.39
C LYS A 929 33.88 -21.05 -42.08
N GLY A 930 34.67 -21.86 -41.39
CA GLY A 930 34.30 -22.47 -40.11
C GLY A 930 33.47 -23.75 -40.24
N ALA A 931 33.03 -24.13 -41.44
CA ALA A 931 32.36 -25.42 -41.67
C ALA A 931 33.31 -26.59 -41.38
N MET A 932 32.76 -27.77 -41.11
CA MET A 932 33.55 -28.98 -40.87
C MET A 932 34.00 -29.57 -42.21
N GLY A 933 35.28 -29.90 -42.32
CA GLY A 933 35.88 -30.51 -43.50
C GLY A 933 36.77 -31.70 -43.15
N ALA A 934 36.99 -32.58 -44.11
CA ALA A 934 37.94 -33.67 -44.04
C ALA A 934 39.19 -33.31 -44.86
N ASN A 935 40.35 -33.25 -44.20
CA ASN A 935 41.63 -33.08 -44.88
C ASN A 935 42.24 -34.48 -45.14
N PRO A 936 42.52 -34.86 -46.40
CA PRO A 936 43.18 -36.13 -46.73
C PRO A 936 44.67 -36.09 -46.38
N THR A 937 45.23 -37.27 -46.13
CA THR A 937 46.67 -37.54 -46.25
C THR A 937 46.85 -38.39 -47.51
N ASN A 938 47.27 -37.78 -48.61
CA ASN A 938 47.40 -38.48 -49.88
C ASN A 938 48.56 -39.48 -49.89
N SER A 939 48.34 -40.58 -50.60
CA SER A 939 49.41 -41.50 -50.99
C SER A 939 50.29 -40.88 -52.06
N THR A 940 51.57 -41.24 -52.08
CA THR A 940 52.49 -40.98 -53.21
C THR A 940 52.24 -41.93 -54.40
N GLY A 941 51.42 -42.96 -54.21
CA GLY A 941 51.02 -43.92 -55.24
C GLY A 941 49.95 -43.38 -56.18
N ASN A 942 50.15 -43.62 -57.48
CA ASN A 942 49.16 -43.34 -58.53
C ASN A 942 47.87 -44.15 -58.30
N TRP A 943 46.71 -43.53 -58.50
CA TRP A 943 45.37 -44.12 -58.33
C TRP A 943 45.13 -44.80 -56.97
N THR A 944 45.79 -44.29 -55.93
CA THR A 944 45.71 -44.80 -54.56
C THR A 944 44.89 -43.84 -53.70
N ALA A 945 43.95 -44.37 -52.92
CA ALA A 945 43.11 -43.58 -52.02
C ALA A 945 43.95 -42.96 -50.86
N PRO A 946 43.48 -41.87 -50.22
CA PRO A 946 44.16 -41.26 -49.08
C PRO A 946 44.34 -42.25 -47.92
N THR A 947 45.55 -42.25 -47.33
CA THR A 947 45.96 -43.22 -46.30
C THR A 947 45.44 -42.88 -44.91
N ALA A 948 45.19 -41.60 -44.64
CA ALA A 948 44.60 -41.09 -43.42
C ALA A 948 43.72 -39.87 -43.71
N TRP A 949 42.96 -39.46 -42.71
CA TRP A 949 42.05 -38.32 -42.75
C TRP A 949 42.04 -37.59 -41.42
N ALA A 950 41.98 -36.26 -41.45
CA ALA A 950 41.80 -35.42 -40.26
C ALA A 950 40.57 -34.53 -40.40
N ASP A 951 39.75 -34.45 -39.36
CA ASP A 951 38.69 -33.45 -39.24
C ASP A 951 39.31 -32.07 -39.00
N VAL A 952 38.89 -31.08 -39.79
CA VAL A 952 39.40 -29.71 -39.77
C VAL A 952 38.25 -28.71 -39.91
N SER A 953 38.51 -27.44 -39.57
CA SER A 953 37.61 -26.33 -39.86
C SER A 953 38.08 -25.57 -41.10
N VAL A 954 37.16 -25.27 -42.02
CA VAL A 954 37.47 -24.64 -43.32
C VAL A 954 37.95 -23.20 -43.14
N ALA A 955 39.17 -22.90 -43.62
CA ALA A 955 39.80 -21.60 -43.44
C ALA A 955 39.34 -20.52 -44.44
N GLY A 956 38.98 -20.92 -45.67
CA GLY A 956 38.58 -20.02 -46.76
C GLY A 956 38.09 -20.77 -48.00
N GLY A 957 37.76 -20.03 -49.07
CA GLY A 957 37.06 -20.57 -50.24
C GLY A 957 37.80 -21.67 -51.02
N ASP A 958 39.13 -21.70 -51.01
CA ASP A 958 39.92 -22.76 -51.67
C ASP A 958 39.94 -24.09 -50.90
N ASP A 959 39.42 -24.09 -49.67
CA ASP A 959 39.24 -25.28 -48.83
C ASP A 959 37.84 -25.92 -48.99
N GLU A 960 36.98 -25.43 -49.89
CA GLU A 960 35.62 -25.96 -50.15
C GLU A 960 35.60 -27.49 -50.32
N TYR A 961 36.57 -28.05 -51.04
CA TYR A 961 36.68 -29.49 -51.31
C TYR A 961 36.69 -30.35 -50.04
N LYS A 962 37.19 -29.83 -48.91
CA LYS A 962 37.25 -30.53 -47.63
C LYS A 962 35.85 -30.83 -47.09
N ILE A 963 34.87 -29.96 -47.36
CA ILE A 963 33.45 -30.19 -47.04
C ILE A 963 32.92 -31.34 -47.89
N CYS A 964 33.08 -31.23 -49.21
CA CYS A 964 32.64 -32.24 -50.18
C CYS A 964 33.20 -33.64 -49.85
N PHE A 965 34.46 -33.70 -49.42
CA PHE A 965 35.13 -34.96 -49.07
C PHE A 965 34.51 -35.66 -47.84
N ARG A 966 33.89 -34.96 -46.87
CA ARG A 966 33.20 -35.65 -45.75
C ARG A 966 32.08 -36.60 -46.22
N CYS A 967 31.40 -36.27 -47.32
CA CYS A 967 30.29 -37.08 -47.83
C CYS A 967 30.66 -37.92 -49.07
N HIS A 968 31.53 -37.41 -49.94
CA HIS A 968 31.81 -37.96 -51.28
C HIS A 968 33.22 -38.59 -51.46
N SER A 969 34.00 -38.75 -50.40
CA SER A 969 35.29 -39.47 -50.46
C SER A 969 35.34 -40.65 -49.50
N GLY A 970 36.44 -41.40 -49.54
CA GLY A 970 36.79 -42.45 -48.57
C GLY A 970 36.92 -41.97 -47.11
N TYR A 971 36.73 -40.68 -46.80
CA TYR A 971 36.38 -40.27 -45.42
C TYR A 971 35.10 -40.99 -44.98
N ASN A 972 34.06 -40.96 -45.80
CA ASN A 972 32.84 -41.75 -45.64
C ASN A 972 33.13 -43.21 -46.01
N THR A 973 33.38 -44.08 -45.04
CA THR A 973 33.63 -45.50 -45.31
C THR A 973 32.37 -46.27 -45.73
N GLY A 974 31.20 -45.63 -45.69
CA GLY A 974 29.92 -46.12 -46.20
C GLY A 974 29.53 -45.55 -47.58
N LEU A 975 30.48 -44.97 -48.33
CA LEU A 975 30.23 -44.27 -49.61
C LEU A 975 29.37 -45.08 -50.59
N SER A 976 29.67 -46.37 -50.78
CA SER A 976 28.91 -47.26 -51.67
C SER A 976 27.52 -47.59 -51.15
N SER A 977 27.32 -47.60 -49.83
CA SER A 977 26.01 -47.72 -49.17
C SER A 977 25.19 -46.43 -49.27
N TRP A 978 25.84 -45.26 -49.36
CA TRP A 978 25.19 -43.99 -49.65
C TRP A 978 24.74 -43.89 -51.11
N SER A 979 25.54 -44.41 -52.06
CA SER A 979 25.12 -44.73 -53.43
C SER A 979 26.15 -45.62 -54.15
N SER A 980 25.69 -46.69 -54.80
CA SER A 980 26.52 -47.53 -55.68
C SER A 980 26.96 -46.83 -56.98
N ALA A 981 26.43 -45.64 -57.27
CA ALA A 981 26.78 -44.82 -58.43
C ALA A 981 27.77 -43.68 -58.09
N TRP A 982 28.28 -43.61 -56.85
CA TRP A 982 29.27 -42.63 -56.43
C TRP A 982 30.69 -43.20 -56.48
N THR A 983 31.66 -42.36 -56.82
CA THR A 983 33.09 -42.64 -56.83
C THR A 983 33.79 -41.87 -55.70
N ASP A 984 34.95 -42.36 -55.26
CA ASP A 984 35.73 -41.72 -54.19
C ASP A 984 36.47 -40.48 -54.72
N LEU A 985 35.92 -39.29 -54.49
CA LEU A 985 36.54 -38.03 -54.92
C LEU A 985 37.93 -37.82 -54.31
N GLY A 986 38.22 -38.37 -53.13
CA GLY A 986 39.54 -38.31 -52.51
C GLY A 986 40.58 -39.17 -53.24
N LYS A 987 40.15 -40.29 -53.84
CA LYS A 987 40.99 -41.10 -54.74
C LYS A 987 41.16 -40.43 -56.09
N GLU A 988 40.10 -39.84 -56.65
CA GLU A 988 40.13 -39.19 -57.98
C GLU A 988 41.00 -37.93 -58.02
N PHE A 989 40.85 -37.04 -57.02
CA PHE A 989 41.59 -35.77 -56.95
C PHE A 989 42.94 -35.88 -56.21
N SER A 990 43.31 -37.08 -55.75
CA SER A 990 44.59 -37.36 -55.07
C SER A 990 45.78 -36.80 -55.85
N THR A 991 46.63 -36.04 -55.15
CA THR A 991 47.86 -35.46 -55.71
C THR A 991 48.93 -36.49 -56.10
N GLY A 992 48.71 -37.78 -55.79
CA GLY A 992 49.52 -38.89 -56.31
C GLY A 992 49.20 -39.29 -57.76
N ASN A 993 48.09 -38.82 -58.35
CA ASN A 993 47.61 -39.25 -59.67
C ASN A 993 48.39 -38.65 -60.84
N LYS A 994 48.60 -39.44 -61.90
CA LYS A 994 49.31 -39.00 -63.12
C LYS A 994 48.59 -37.89 -63.90
N SER A 995 47.29 -37.71 -63.74
CA SER A 995 46.61 -36.46 -64.11
C SER A 995 45.38 -36.21 -63.24
N TYR A 996 45.11 -34.94 -62.95
CA TYR A 996 43.95 -34.51 -62.17
C TYR A 996 43.64 -33.03 -62.44
N HIS A 997 42.39 -32.63 -62.18
CA HIS A 997 42.01 -31.24 -62.06
C HIS A 997 42.39 -30.75 -60.66
N TRP A 998 43.25 -29.73 -60.59
CA TRP A 998 43.80 -29.20 -59.35
C TRP A 998 42.75 -28.50 -58.47
N ILE A 999 42.09 -29.29 -57.61
CA ILE A 999 41.31 -28.80 -56.46
C ILE A 999 42.04 -29.02 -55.12
N GLU A 1000 43.09 -29.85 -55.09
CA GLU A 1000 43.72 -30.33 -53.85
C GLU A 1000 45.24 -30.10 -53.82
N GLY A 1001 45.80 -29.87 -52.62
CA GLY A 1001 47.23 -29.71 -52.39
C GLY A 1001 47.92 -28.55 -53.13
N ASP A 1002 49.25 -28.59 -53.14
CA ASP A 1002 50.09 -27.62 -53.87
C ASP A 1002 50.36 -28.08 -55.31
N ARG A 1003 50.53 -27.09 -56.20
CA ARG A 1003 50.63 -27.19 -57.67
C ARG A 1003 51.77 -28.06 -58.17
N GLY A 1004 52.81 -28.29 -57.35
CA GLY A 1004 54.01 -29.06 -57.72
C GLY A 1004 53.78 -30.56 -57.95
N ALA A 1005 52.64 -31.13 -57.53
CA ALA A 1005 52.40 -32.57 -57.59
C ALA A 1005 51.91 -33.09 -58.96
N ALA A 1006 51.57 -32.21 -59.91
CA ALA A 1006 51.17 -32.59 -61.27
C ALA A 1006 52.37 -33.15 -62.05
N LYS A 1007 52.65 -34.46 -61.87
CA LYS A 1007 53.75 -35.18 -62.52
C LYS A 1007 53.52 -35.28 -64.03
N ALA A 1008 53.99 -34.26 -64.75
CA ALA A 1008 54.38 -34.39 -66.15
C ALA A 1008 55.53 -35.42 -66.22
N ASP A 1009 55.14 -36.70 -66.33
CA ASP A 1009 56.02 -37.86 -66.31
C ASP A 1009 57.01 -37.76 -67.46
N THR A 1010 58.28 -37.47 -67.13
CA THR A 1010 59.35 -37.19 -68.11
C THR A 1010 59.65 -38.38 -69.01
N THR A 1011 59.14 -39.57 -68.67
CA THR A 1011 59.20 -40.81 -69.46
C THR A 1011 58.22 -40.82 -70.64
N TYR A 1012 57.27 -39.87 -70.71
CA TYR A 1012 56.19 -39.80 -71.71
C TYR A 1012 56.26 -38.56 -72.61
N GLY A 1013 57.49 -38.12 -72.92
CA GLY A 1013 57.76 -37.07 -73.90
C GLY A 1013 57.55 -35.64 -73.38
N ASN A 1014 58.29 -34.69 -73.97
CA ASN A 1014 58.22 -33.28 -73.55
C ASN A 1014 56.95 -32.59 -74.07
N PHE A 1015 55.93 -32.49 -73.22
CA PHE A 1015 54.77 -31.64 -73.50
C PHE A 1015 55.20 -30.16 -73.58
N ASN A 1016 54.82 -29.48 -74.66
CA ASN A 1016 55.14 -28.06 -74.86
C ASN A 1016 54.29 -27.18 -73.92
N LYS A 1017 54.85 -26.87 -72.75
CA LYS A 1017 54.21 -26.07 -71.68
C LYS A 1017 53.68 -24.71 -72.16
N THR A 1018 54.22 -24.17 -73.25
CA THR A 1018 53.73 -22.93 -73.90
C THR A 1018 52.24 -23.02 -74.28
N TYR A 1019 51.72 -24.19 -74.66
CA TYR A 1019 50.34 -24.35 -75.11
C TYR A 1019 49.38 -24.94 -74.06
N ILE A 1020 49.85 -25.23 -72.83
CA ILE A 1020 49.02 -25.89 -71.80
C ILE A 1020 47.75 -25.10 -71.45
N TYR A 1021 47.80 -23.77 -71.54
CA TYR A 1021 46.68 -22.87 -71.24
C TYR A 1021 45.44 -23.11 -72.14
N LYS A 1022 45.61 -23.74 -73.31
CA LYS A 1022 44.48 -24.06 -74.21
C LYS A 1022 43.57 -25.17 -73.67
N MET A 1023 44.11 -26.02 -72.80
CA MET A 1023 43.37 -27.09 -72.11
C MET A 1023 42.98 -26.70 -70.68
N MET A 1024 43.17 -25.45 -70.27
CA MET A 1024 42.72 -24.95 -68.96
C MET A 1024 41.30 -24.37 -69.07
N PRO A 1025 40.48 -24.43 -68.00
CA PRO A 1025 39.19 -23.74 -67.98
C PRO A 1025 39.33 -22.23 -68.17
N ARG A 1026 38.37 -21.61 -68.85
CA ARG A 1026 38.33 -20.16 -69.02
C ARG A 1026 37.49 -19.48 -67.94
N TYR A 1027 38.19 -18.74 -67.08
CA TYR A 1027 37.62 -17.81 -66.12
C TYR A 1027 37.60 -16.39 -66.68
N ASN A 1028 36.51 -15.65 -66.48
CA ASN A 1028 36.32 -14.32 -67.03
C ASN A 1028 37.36 -13.33 -66.46
N GLY A 1029 38.04 -12.57 -67.33
CA GLY A 1029 39.08 -11.62 -66.95
C GLY A 1029 40.45 -12.22 -66.56
N PHE A 1030 40.64 -13.54 -66.61
CA PHE A 1030 41.93 -14.17 -66.30
C PHE A 1030 42.81 -14.25 -67.54
N THR A 1031 44.03 -13.68 -67.46
CA THR A 1031 45.08 -13.89 -68.46
C THR A 1031 45.57 -15.34 -68.46
N ASP A 1032 46.15 -15.80 -69.57
CA ASP A 1032 46.76 -17.14 -69.67
C ASP A 1032 47.83 -17.39 -68.59
N ALA A 1033 48.45 -16.33 -68.04
CA ALA A 1033 49.38 -16.42 -66.92
C ALA A 1033 48.66 -16.74 -65.59
N GLN A 1034 47.58 -16.02 -65.28
CA GLN A 1034 46.78 -16.24 -64.06
C GLN A 1034 46.04 -17.59 -64.09
N LEU A 1035 45.58 -18.03 -65.28
CA LEU A 1035 45.01 -19.36 -65.45
C LEU A 1035 45.98 -20.48 -65.04
N ARG A 1036 47.29 -20.29 -65.26
CA ARG A 1036 48.33 -21.27 -64.87
C ARG A 1036 48.61 -21.30 -63.35
N THR A 1037 48.00 -20.44 -62.55
CA THR A 1037 48.22 -20.31 -61.09
C THR A 1037 46.95 -20.33 -60.25
N VAL A 1038 45.76 -20.25 -60.85
CA VAL A 1038 44.49 -20.36 -60.12
C VAL A 1038 44.17 -21.83 -59.82
N ARG A 1039 43.74 -22.10 -58.59
CA ARG A 1039 43.24 -23.40 -58.14
C ARG A 1039 41.75 -23.51 -58.47
N MET A 1040 41.31 -24.67 -58.96
CA MET A 1040 39.90 -24.90 -59.24
C MET A 1040 39.15 -25.26 -57.96
N ARG A 1041 37.86 -24.93 -57.90
CA ARG A 1041 36.97 -25.30 -56.80
C ARG A 1041 35.89 -26.25 -57.28
N CYS A 1042 35.33 -27.05 -56.37
CA CYS A 1042 34.16 -27.89 -56.67
C CYS A 1042 33.02 -27.03 -57.24
N SER A 1043 32.82 -25.84 -56.67
CA SER A 1043 31.82 -24.87 -57.11
C SER A 1043 32.05 -24.25 -58.49
N ASP A 1044 33.19 -24.45 -59.16
CA ASP A 1044 33.43 -23.97 -60.52
C ASP A 1044 32.72 -24.81 -61.58
N CYS A 1045 32.54 -26.10 -61.31
CA CYS A 1045 31.77 -27.02 -62.16
C CYS A 1045 30.37 -27.32 -61.59
N HIS A 1046 30.22 -27.33 -60.25
CA HIS A 1046 28.97 -27.69 -59.57
C HIS A 1046 28.31 -26.48 -58.90
N GLY A 1047 27.14 -26.07 -59.39
CA GLY A 1047 26.43 -24.91 -58.85
C GLY A 1047 25.14 -24.61 -59.62
N SER A 1048 24.63 -23.39 -59.50
CA SER A 1048 23.43 -22.98 -60.23
C SER A 1048 23.74 -22.55 -61.67
N ASP A 1049 23.20 -23.33 -62.62
CA ASP A 1049 22.98 -23.10 -64.06
C ASP A 1049 23.81 -22.01 -64.74
N ASN A 1050 23.42 -20.74 -64.56
CA ASN A 1050 23.90 -19.61 -65.33
C ASN A 1050 25.02 -18.89 -64.55
N ALA A 1051 26.08 -18.49 -65.25
CA ALA A 1051 27.25 -17.83 -64.66
C ALA A 1051 26.95 -16.49 -63.95
N GLU A 1052 25.83 -15.84 -64.27
CA GLU A 1052 25.49 -14.51 -63.79
C GLU A 1052 24.29 -14.52 -62.82
N ASN A 1053 24.37 -13.66 -61.79
CA ASN A 1053 23.35 -13.37 -60.77
C ASN A 1053 22.83 -14.53 -59.88
N ASN A 1054 23.16 -15.79 -60.17
CA ASN A 1054 22.88 -16.92 -59.28
C ASN A 1054 23.75 -16.91 -57.99
N PRO A 1055 23.32 -17.61 -56.92
CA PRO A 1055 24.18 -17.91 -55.77
C PRO A 1055 25.42 -18.74 -56.16
N ASN A 1056 26.56 -18.44 -55.54
CA ASN A 1056 27.79 -19.21 -55.70
C ASN A 1056 27.71 -20.51 -54.88
N GLY A 1057 28.12 -21.65 -55.43
CA GLY A 1057 28.19 -22.93 -54.71
C GLY A 1057 27.12 -23.97 -55.12
N PRO A 1058 27.29 -25.25 -54.71
CA PRO A 1058 26.49 -26.39 -55.17
C PRO A 1058 25.11 -26.50 -54.47
N HIS A 1059 24.33 -25.42 -54.48
CA HIS A 1059 22.97 -25.41 -53.92
C HIS A 1059 22.00 -26.27 -54.77
N GLY A 1060 21.84 -25.90 -56.05
CA GLY A 1060 21.01 -26.64 -57.00
C GLY A 1060 21.06 -26.07 -58.41
N SER A 1061 20.77 -26.93 -59.40
CA SER A 1061 20.80 -26.67 -60.83
C SER A 1061 19.71 -27.47 -61.57
N SER A 1062 19.33 -26.97 -62.74
CA SER A 1062 18.42 -27.61 -63.68
C SER A 1062 19.05 -28.82 -64.37
N TYR A 1063 20.38 -28.92 -64.36
CA TYR A 1063 21.17 -29.93 -65.06
C TYR A 1063 21.64 -31.05 -64.12
N ALA A 1064 21.71 -32.27 -64.67
CA ALA A 1064 22.15 -33.46 -63.93
C ALA A 1064 23.50 -33.24 -63.24
N ARG A 1065 23.67 -33.80 -62.04
CA ARG A 1065 24.89 -33.65 -61.20
C ARG A 1065 25.18 -32.19 -60.77
N MET A 1066 24.17 -31.33 -60.78
CA MET A 1066 24.25 -29.90 -60.42
C MET A 1066 25.29 -29.13 -61.25
N LEU A 1067 25.45 -29.49 -62.53
CA LEU A 1067 26.41 -28.84 -63.41
C LEU A 1067 25.97 -27.40 -63.72
N LYS A 1068 26.93 -26.48 -63.79
CA LYS A 1068 26.73 -25.06 -64.14
C LYS A 1068 27.69 -24.60 -65.23
N VAL A 1069 27.36 -23.50 -65.88
CA VAL A 1069 28.30 -22.74 -66.71
C VAL A 1069 29.30 -21.97 -65.82
N PRO A 1070 30.62 -22.13 -65.98
CA PRO A 1070 31.62 -21.28 -65.34
C PRO A 1070 31.59 -19.84 -65.88
N ALA A 1071 31.85 -18.86 -65.03
CA ALA A 1071 31.94 -17.46 -65.46
C ALA A 1071 33.20 -17.25 -66.31
N GLY A 1072 33.03 -17.00 -67.61
CA GLY A 1072 34.12 -16.97 -68.61
C GLY A 1072 34.00 -18.03 -69.70
N SER A 1073 33.00 -18.92 -69.61
CA SER A 1073 32.61 -19.82 -70.67
C SER A 1073 32.24 -19.09 -71.97
N PRO A 1074 32.47 -19.69 -73.16
CA PRO A 1074 31.88 -19.22 -74.42
C PRO A 1074 30.37 -19.50 -74.54
N TYR A 1075 29.75 -20.21 -73.58
CA TYR A 1075 28.31 -20.45 -73.50
C TYR A 1075 27.69 -19.68 -72.33
N THR A 1076 26.38 -19.40 -72.41
CA THR A 1076 25.63 -18.70 -71.33
C THR A 1076 24.67 -19.61 -70.55
N THR A 1077 24.31 -20.76 -71.13
CA THR A 1077 23.53 -21.85 -70.52
C THR A 1077 24.27 -23.17 -70.70
N TRP A 1078 24.07 -24.15 -69.80
CA TRP A 1078 24.86 -25.38 -69.84
C TRP A 1078 24.45 -26.23 -71.03
N ASN A 1079 25.35 -26.33 -72.00
CA ASN A 1079 25.09 -27.01 -73.25
C ASN A 1079 25.56 -28.48 -73.14
N SER A 1080 24.61 -29.37 -72.85
CA SER A 1080 24.80 -30.83 -72.89
C SER A 1080 24.78 -31.39 -74.32
N THR A 1081 24.43 -30.57 -75.31
CA THR A 1081 24.29 -30.91 -76.74
C THR A 1081 25.24 -30.11 -77.63
N SER A 1082 26.36 -29.59 -77.09
CA SER A 1082 27.40 -28.88 -77.84
C SER A 1082 28.01 -29.78 -78.91
N GLN A 1083 27.52 -29.68 -80.15
CA GLN A 1083 28.01 -30.46 -81.28
C GLN A 1083 29.10 -29.72 -82.04
N VAL A 1084 30.35 -30.11 -81.82
CA VAL A 1084 31.40 -29.91 -82.82
C VAL A 1084 31.28 -31.07 -83.80
N GLY A 1085 30.75 -30.80 -84.99
CA GLY A 1085 30.64 -31.78 -86.08
C GLY A 1085 29.73 -32.99 -85.81
N GLY A 1086 28.69 -32.84 -84.99
CA GLY A 1086 27.75 -33.92 -84.68
C GLY A 1086 28.08 -34.73 -83.41
N ALA A 1087 29.19 -34.44 -82.74
CA ALA A 1087 29.57 -35.11 -81.49
C ALA A 1087 29.31 -34.21 -80.26
N ASN A 1088 28.50 -34.68 -79.30
CA ASN A 1088 28.14 -33.93 -78.11
C ASN A 1088 29.32 -33.83 -77.12
N VAL A 1089 29.82 -32.62 -76.86
CA VAL A 1089 30.97 -32.37 -75.95
C VAL A 1089 30.66 -31.26 -74.95
N TRP A 1090 30.23 -31.66 -73.75
CA TRP A 1090 29.96 -30.73 -72.65
C TRP A 1090 31.22 -30.05 -72.09
N CYS A 1091 32.42 -30.58 -72.36
CA CYS A 1091 33.69 -30.02 -71.88
C CYS A 1091 33.93 -28.58 -72.37
N PHE A 1092 33.33 -28.17 -73.49
CA PHE A 1092 33.44 -26.79 -74.01
C PHE A 1092 32.64 -25.76 -73.20
N ASN A 1093 31.81 -26.19 -72.24
CA ASN A 1093 31.30 -25.27 -71.21
C ASN A 1093 32.46 -24.70 -70.36
N CYS A 1094 33.62 -25.38 -70.27
CA CYS A 1094 34.79 -24.93 -69.50
C CYS A 1094 36.00 -24.55 -70.38
N HIS A 1095 36.30 -25.36 -71.41
CA HIS A 1095 37.51 -25.21 -72.25
C HIS A 1095 37.21 -24.52 -73.59
N LEU A 1096 38.19 -23.81 -74.17
CA LEU A 1096 38.03 -23.25 -75.52
C LEU A 1096 38.05 -24.36 -76.58
N PRO A 1097 37.24 -24.29 -77.65
CA PRO A 1097 37.32 -25.22 -78.79
C PRO A 1097 38.54 -24.97 -79.71
N ALA A 1098 39.36 -23.95 -79.46
CA ALA A 1098 40.41 -23.45 -80.36
C ALA A 1098 41.76 -24.18 -80.26
N PHE A 1099 41.76 -25.48 -80.56
CA PHE A 1099 42.88 -26.42 -80.34
C PHE A 1099 44.04 -26.38 -81.36
N THR A 1100 44.30 -25.22 -81.99
CA THR A 1100 45.48 -25.05 -82.85
C THR A 1100 46.76 -25.33 -82.06
N ASN A 1101 47.62 -26.20 -82.61
CA ASN A 1101 48.91 -26.65 -82.05
C ASN A 1101 48.85 -27.51 -80.77
N SER A 1102 47.67 -27.99 -80.32
CA SER A 1102 47.54 -28.80 -79.09
C SER A 1102 47.27 -30.30 -79.30
N GLY A 1103 47.56 -30.86 -80.47
CA GLY A 1103 47.56 -32.32 -80.70
C GLY A 1103 47.58 -32.72 -82.17
N PHE A 1104 48.19 -33.88 -82.46
CA PHE A 1104 48.17 -34.63 -83.72
C PHE A 1104 48.33 -33.87 -85.06
N SER A 1105 49.51 -33.97 -85.68
CA SER A 1105 49.82 -33.47 -87.03
C SER A 1105 50.00 -34.63 -88.02
N GLY A 1106 48.90 -35.11 -88.63
CA GLY A 1106 48.94 -36.15 -89.67
C GLY A 1106 48.80 -35.61 -91.11
N SER A 1107 47.87 -34.67 -91.32
CA SER A 1107 47.40 -34.27 -92.66
C SER A 1107 47.08 -32.76 -92.78
N GLY A 1108 47.86 -31.92 -92.10
CA GLY A 1108 47.70 -30.46 -92.15
C GLY A 1108 46.60 -29.88 -91.25
N SER A 1109 45.97 -30.67 -90.37
CA SER A 1109 45.01 -30.19 -89.36
C SER A 1109 45.04 -31.05 -88.10
N SER A 1110 44.76 -30.45 -86.93
CA SER A 1110 44.75 -31.16 -85.63
C SER A 1110 43.56 -32.11 -85.53
N LEU A 1111 43.73 -33.32 -85.00
CA LEU A 1111 42.61 -34.27 -84.81
C LEU A 1111 41.45 -33.67 -83.98
N HIS A 1112 41.77 -32.83 -82.98
CA HIS A 1112 40.79 -32.05 -82.21
C HIS A 1112 39.91 -31.11 -83.05
N THR A 1113 40.32 -30.84 -84.30
CA THR A 1113 39.64 -29.95 -85.25
C THR A 1113 39.19 -30.65 -86.55
N SER A 1114 39.74 -31.83 -86.90
CA SER A 1114 39.59 -32.44 -88.24
C SER A 1114 38.97 -33.84 -88.31
N LYS A 1115 38.93 -34.62 -87.22
CA LYS A 1115 38.21 -35.92 -87.19
C LYS A 1115 36.91 -35.89 -86.37
N HIS A 1116 36.65 -34.83 -85.61
CA HIS A 1116 35.33 -34.59 -84.98
C HIS A 1116 34.30 -33.99 -85.96
N SER A 1117 34.71 -33.55 -87.14
CA SER A 1117 33.81 -33.00 -88.17
C SER A 1117 33.06 -34.11 -88.93
N GLY A 1118 31.89 -34.49 -88.41
CA GLY A 1118 30.91 -35.36 -89.09
C GLY A 1118 30.77 -36.74 -88.46
N SER A 1119 29.90 -36.87 -87.45
CA SER A 1119 29.27 -38.12 -86.95
C SER A 1119 30.19 -39.26 -86.49
N LYS A 1120 31.53 -39.12 -86.53
CA LYS A 1120 32.50 -40.23 -86.42
C LYS A 1120 33.32 -40.30 -85.13
N GLY A 1121 33.09 -39.45 -84.12
CA GLY A 1121 33.67 -39.67 -82.77
C GLY A 1121 33.56 -38.51 -81.78
N THR A 1122 33.46 -38.83 -80.48
CA THR A 1122 33.36 -37.87 -79.35
C THR A 1122 34.70 -37.67 -78.63
N CYS A 1123 34.86 -36.60 -77.84
CA CYS A 1123 36.04 -36.46 -76.97
C CYS A 1123 36.12 -37.57 -75.89
N MET A 1124 34.99 -38.19 -75.54
CA MET A 1124 34.92 -39.33 -74.61
C MET A 1124 35.35 -40.65 -75.28
N ASP A 1125 35.72 -40.61 -76.56
CA ASP A 1125 36.32 -41.73 -77.29
C ASP A 1125 37.83 -41.80 -77.03
N CYS A 1126 38.44 -40.71 -76.54
CA CYS A 1126 39.86 -40.66 -76.14
C CYS A 1126 40.08 -40.34 -74.65
N HIS A 1127 39.18 -39.57 -74.02
CA HIS A 1127 39.26 -39.18 -72.61
C HIS A 1127 38.19 -39.87 -71.74
N ILE A 1128 38.41 -39.95 -70.43
CA ILE A 1128 37.42 -40.47 -69.48
C ILE A 1128 36.21 -39.53 -69.29
N LYS A 1129 35.06 -40.10 -68.91
CA LYS A 1129 33.78 -39.40 -68.75
C LYS A 1129 33.67 -38.55 -67.47
N VAL A 1130 34.52 -38.82 -66.47
CA VAL A 1130 34.55 -38.13 -65.17
C VAL A 1130 35.88 -37.40 -65.05
N PRO A 1131 36.00 -36.14 -65.51
CA PRO A 1131 37.27 -35.42 -65.52
C PRO A 1131 37.54 -34.81 -64.13
N HIS A 1132 37.84 -35.66 -63.16
CA HIS A 1132 38.30 -35.28 -61.82
C HIS A 1132 39.79 -35.61 -61.67
N GLY A 1133 40.15 -36.87 -61.89
CA GLY A 1133 41.52 -37.30 -62.13
C GLY A 1133 41.60 -38.72 -62.65
N TRP A 1134 42.80 -39.15 -63.02
CA TRP A 1134 43.03 -40.43 -63.66
C TRP A 1134 44.45 -40.97 -63.51
N GLN A 1135 44.53 -42.30 -63.54
CA GLN A 1135 45.76 -43.08 -63.43
C GLN A 1135 46.69 -43.01 -64.66
N ILE A 1136 46.18 -42.55 -65.80
CA ILE A 1136 46.93 -42.32 -67.04
C ILE A 1136 47.06 -40.78 -67.23
N PRO A 1137 48.20 -40.26 -67.73
CA PRO A 1137 48.34 -38.83 -68.04
C PRO A 1137 47.25 -38.30 -68.98
N HIS A 1138 46.98 -37.00 -68.90
CA HIS A 1138 46.05 -36.25 -69.77
C HIS A 1138 44.60 -36.81 -69.79
N LEU A 1139 44.14 -37.48 -68.73
CA LEU A 1139 42.80 -38.07 -68.58
C LEU A 1139 42.43 -39.07 -69.71
N LEU A 1140 43.42 -39.71 -70.33
CA LEU A 1140 43.22 -40.60 -71.49
C LEU A 1140 42.68 -41.99 -71.10
N LYS A 1141 41.80 -42.56 -71.92
CA LYS A 1141 41.27 -43.93 -71.76
C LYS A 1141 41.94 -44.92 -72.73
N PRO A 1142 42.21 -46.17 -72.32
CA PRO A 1142 42.73 -47.22 -73.21
C PRO A 1142 41.62 -47.85 -74.09
N TYR A 1143 42.01 -48.42 -75.23
CA TYR A 1143 41.17 -49.13 -76.20
C TYR A 1143 40.55 -50.39 -75.61
N ASN A 1144 41.39 -51.30 -75.14
CA ASN A 1144 41.00 -52.40 -74.27
C ASN A 1144 41.32 -52.02 -72.83
N MET A 1145 40.42 -52.25 -71.89
CA MET A 1145 40.84 -52.49 -70.51
C MET A 1145 41.25 -53.96 -70.40
N PRO A 1146 42.51 -54.28 -70.05
CA PRO A 1146 42.87 -55.60 -69.58
C PRO A 1146 41.95 -56.02 -68.41
N ALA A 1147 41.60 -57.31 -68.35
CA ALA A 1147 40.77 -57.86 -67.26
C ALA A 1147 41.37 -57.68 -65.85
N ASN A 1148 42.64 -57.28 -65.77
CA ASN A 1148 43.38 -57.00 -64.54
C ASN A 1148 43.14 -55.58 -63.99
N TYR A 1149 42.42 -54.70 -64.71
CA TYR A 1149 41.98 -53.41 -64.14
C TYR A 1149 40.74 -53.63 -63.26
N PRO A 1150 40.69 -53.06 -62.04
CA PRO A 1150 39.59 -53.32 -61.11
C PRO A 1150 38.26 -52.77 -61.65
N ALA A 1151 37.18 -53.50 -61.40
CA ALA A 1151 35.86 -53.29 -62.02
C ALA A 1151 35.24 -51.90 -61.77
N GLU A 1152 35.66 -51.22 -60.70
CA GLU A 1152 35.37 -49.80 -60.41
C GLU A 1152 35.61 -48.87 -61.61
N ASN A 1153 36.59 -49.18 -62.47
CA ASN A 1153 36.96 -48.33 -63.61
C ASN A 1153 35.85 -48.26 -64.69
N ALA A 1154 34.90 -49.20 -64.72
CA ALA A 1154 33.78 -49.18 -65.66
C ALA A 1154 32.91 -47.91 -65.53
N ALA A 1155 32.79 -47.34 -64.32
CA ALA A 1155 32.04 -46.12 -64.05
C ALA A 1155 32.58 -44.89 -64.82
N TYR A 1156 33.86 -44.90 -65.18
CA TYR A 1156 34.58 -43.79 -65.81
C TYR A 1156 34.53 -43.84 -67.35
N ASN A 1157 34.26 -45.02 -67.94
CA ASN A 1157 34.16 -45.21 -69.40
C ASN A 1157 32.71 -45.36 -69.90
N GLY A 1158 31.78 -45.84 -69.07
CA GLY A 1158 30.34 -45.91 -69.39
C GLY A 1158 29.84 -47.29 -69.85
N THR A 1159 28.52 -47.45 -69.82
CA THR A 1159 27.82 -48.73 -70.05
C THR A 1159 27.62 -49.01 -71.53
N GLY A 1160 28.60 -49.65 -72.17
CA GLY A 1160 28.49 -50.12 -73.55
C GLY A 1160 29.51 -51.21 -73.86
N THR A 1161 29.08 -52.48 -73.85
CA THR A 1161 29.91 -53.65 -74.17
C THR A 1161 30.26 -53.77 -75.66
N THR A 1162 29.88 -52.79 -76.48
CA THR A 1162 29.98 -52.79 -77.95
C THR A 1162 30.36 -51.43 -78.53
N SER A 1163 31.55 -50.90 -78.21
CA SER A 1163 32.15 -49.78 -78.96
C SER A 1163 33.65 -49.96 -79.19
N ARG A 1164 34.07 -49.90 -80.47
CA ARG A 1164 35.45 -50.12 -80.94
C ARG A 1164 36.30 -48.82 -80.90
N SER A 1165 36.21 -48.06 -79.80
CA SER A 1165 36.68 -46.66 -79.76
C SER A 1165 37.44 -46.30 -78.47
N GLY A 1166 38.77 -46.24 -78.58
CA GLY A 1166 39.73 -45.90 -77.53
C GLY A 1166 41.16 -46.00 -78.04
N ILE A 1167 42.14 -45.44 -77.32
CA ILE A 1167 43.54 -45.41 -77.77
C ILE A 1167 44.23 -46.74 -77.45
N ASP A 1168 44.82 -47.39 -78.46
CA ASP A 1168 45.47 -48.69 -78.33
C ASP A 1168 46.89 -48.52 -77.75
N LEU A 1169 46.90 -48.16 -76.45
CA LEU A 1169 48.09 -47.77 -75.70
C LEU A 1169 48.96 -48.98 -75.35
N PRO A 1170 50.19 -49.10 -75.88
CA PRO A 1170 51.22 -49.88 -75.22
C PRO A 1170 51.58 -49.12 -73.94
N LEU A 1171 51.17 -49.63 -72.78
CA LEU A 1171 51.36 -49.01 -71.44
C LEU A 1171 52.84 -48.79 -71.04
N ASN A 1172 53.75 -49.13 -71.93
CA ASN A 1172 55.19 -49.24 -71.81
C ASN A 1172 55.95 -48.68 -73.04
N SER A 1173 55.29 -48.02 -74.01
CA SER A 1173 55.99 -47.33 -75.12
C SER A 1173 56.44 -45.92 -74.71
N THR A 1174 57.75 -45.68 -74.73
CA THR A 1174 58.42 -44.45 -74.25
C THR A 1174 58.49 -43.31 -75.27
N ASN A 1175 58.19 -43.56 -76.54
CA ASN A 1175 58.38 -42.60 -77.64
C ASN A 1175 57.13 -41.75 -77.95
N TRP A 1176 56.71 -40.93 -76.99
CA TRP A 1176 55.67 -39.93 -77.20
C TRP A 1176 56.27 -38.65 -77.81
N GLY A 1177 55.69 -38.20 -78.93
CA GLY A 1177 56.16 -36.99 -79.62
C GLY A 1177 55.94 -35.70 -78.82
N LEU A 1178 56.61 -34.62 -79.22
CA LEU A 1178 56.33 -33.27 -78.68
C LEU A 1178 54.86 -32.90 -78.93
N SER A 1179 54.26 -32.14 -78.01
CA SER A 1179 52.88 -31.67 -78.18
C SER A 1179 52.72 -30.88 -79.50
N GLY A 1180 51.74 -31.27 -80.31
CA GLY A 1180 51.56 -30.79 -81.69
C GLY A 1180 52.27 -31.60 -82.78
N LYS A 1181 53.07 -32.64 -82.44
CA LYS A 1181 53.76 -33.54 -83.40
C LYS A 1181 53.31 -35.02 -83.36
N TRP A 1182 52.21 -35.34 -82.68
CA TRP A 1182 51.68 -36.70 -82.65
C TRP A 1182 51.13 -37.11 -84.03
N THR A 1183 51.02 -38.40 -84.33
CA THR A 1183 50.50 -38.93 -85.61
C THR A 1183 49.37 -39.91 -85.36
N GLU A 1184 48.64 -40.33 -86.40
CA GLU A 1184 47.58 -41.35 -86.25
C GLU A 1184 48.17 -42.68 -85.74
N ASN A 1185 49.39 -43.03 -86.18
CA ASN A 1185 50.18 -44.14 -85.65
C ASN A 1185 50.61 -43.99 -84.17
N SER A 1186 50.53 -42.78 -83.59
CA SER A 1186 50.79 -42.56 -82.16
C SER A 1186 49.64 -43.05 -81.26
N CYS A 1187 48.50 -43.45 -81.84
CA CYS A 1187 47.35 -44.00 -81.12
C CYS A 1187 47.31 -45.54 -81.07
N GLY A 1188 48.35 -46.22 -81.59
CA GLY A 1188 48.35 -47.67 -81.75
C GLY A 1188 47.42 -48.17 -82.88
N SER A 1189 47.16 -49.47 -82.93
CA SER A 1189 46.47 -50.13 -84.05
C SER A 1189 44.94 -49.98 -84.01
N HIS A 1190 44.45 -48.79 -84.35
CA HIS A 1190 43.03 -48.49 -84.50
C HIS A 1190 42.41 -49.31 -85.66
N GLN A 1191 41.84 -50.49 -85.34
CA GLN A 1191 41.38 -51.52 -86.31
C GLN A 1191 40.24 -51.11 -87.29
N ASN A 1192 39.83 -49.84 -87.34
CA ASN A 1192 38.78 -49.35 -88.24
C ASN A 1192 39.13 -48.01 -88.91
N CYS A 1193 40.42 -47.68 -89.10
CA CYS A 1193 40.84 -46.59 -90.00
C CYS A 1193 41.17 -47.07 -91.44
N SER A 1194 41.04 -48.37 -91.71
CA SER A 1194 41.17 -48.95 -93.05
C SER A 1194 39.83 -48.87 -93.82
N GLY A 1195 39.43 -47.66 -94.25
CA GLY A 1195 38.26 -47.45 -95.08
C GLY A 1195 37.66 -46.04 -95.03
N ASN A 1196 38.12 -45.16 -95.94
CA ASN A 1196 37.61 -43.81 -96.24
C ASN A 1196 37.55 -42.82 -95.05
#